data_AF-A0A0F5PGA7-F1
#
_entry.id   AF-A0A0F5PGA7-F1
#
_cell.length_a   1.000
_cell.length_b   1.000
_cell.length_c   1.000
_cell.angle_alpha   90.00
_cell.angle_beta   90.00
_cell.angle_gamma   90.00
#
_symmetry.space_group_name_H-M   'P 1'
#
loop_
_entity.id
_entity.type
_entity.pdbx_description
1 polymer ?
#
loop_
_entity_poly.entity_id
_entity_poly.type
_entity_poly.pdbx_seq_one_letter_code
_entity_poly.pdbx_strand_id
1 'polypeptide(L)'
;MALVTLVEASPWTVSNGAAHPVRLAGGGERAYDHLGHSDWRGGIVEVPTFKSELGFGPEGWTGVTLAQSGDIRFFPSDPAILTSLAALFWNGCPVTVKLGDDAQGSPDWETDFTGTVANAAVEGGALRLSVVDNGKKLEVPIATTRFAGTGLIEGDSDVEGRLKRRSWGACWNVECRVLLAAHNIYEVGDPAHKLQAISTVKDIGRAASSVVVVNWQGSIAATLTALIAAAAPQGGAAIAPSIACIKWWTQPILLTADILGEIGSGYVDQPAAIAEQLAAIGGVSVSNAAAMIAARPDDAGLHIGTETETIASAIDRVLLGASLNWHLGKDGVVTIREWSFDPAPVASLRSVQVSRSATYPPMKSRRVGYRRNERLHSAAEISAVVLAADVRYADGQTGQDLQPYEPGATDGAVLDPTAEHGALVDANGFPIFPSELLNTAVSLSPDGRLIAAIEQIGGGIDQVELGRLSLPDMGVATAAQKMQLDSAILKLSEAVARLATGQARANAIFRDAGLYTDAASGLTKLFAIESRAEQITNLSVTLNAAISSINLKASVDYVNTAIATAVLDPSQIANFDAILVRLTSAEVDIDGLQASVLLKADATTVTTLSGTVVSVQSALSALTGTVASKADSTTVNAIDVRLASAESTLTALGDTASISQAVTASRRLPQITDLSAMNMLAALAQGDIAARSLQVSIAQARQELTARIISDVAAEAIARLQLGVEIGTVAAAVQTEQTARVDGDTALASSLATYQAETASSLATVNTAVNAVTDAQSATASSLTAFQASTGASLASITNTNIAQTNSLNTIAGSVNTLSTTVGGHTASITSHSSSINGLSVRIGVETDVNGYVTGWVFNNSGLGRSDFLMRVDRFGIASPGNPTLVPFEIVGGVAYMKKAVIRNLSVETIKIAGNAVTDRRFAQMVGTRSGAGAGVWQTVCSETITLASEADVVLQASGQHAYFAGTQPWQWRFLVNGGQVLIRGGDGGVSDLPCMNGNHVSSAGSNTYALQCWMTNGNLQLTSANLIIDPAYK
;
A
#
# COMPACT_ATOMS: atom_id res chain seq x y z
N MET A 1 -4.21 7.84 -62.96
CA MET A 1 -4.82 9.11 -62.54
C MET A 1 -3.69 10.14 -62.54
N ALA A 2 -3.78 11.15 -63.40
CA ALA A 2 -2.88 12.30 -63.33
C ALA A 2 -3.56 13.30 -62.40
N LEU A 3 -3.04 13.46 -61.18
CA LEU A 3 -3.65 14.34 -60.19
C LEU A 3 -3.05 15.74 -60.29
N VAL A 4 -3.89 16.76 -60.19
CA VAL A 4 -3.50 18.16 -60.02
C VAL A 4 -3.68 18.54 -58.56
N THR A 5 -2.70 19.23 -58.00
CA THR A 5 -2.72 19.75 -56.63
C THR A 5 -2.85 21.27 -56.64
N LEU A 6 -3.78 21.77 -55.84
CA LEU A 6 -3.95 23.19 -55.52
C LEU A 6 -3.72 23.42 -54.04
N VAL A 7 -2.93 24.43 -53.70
CA VAL A 7 -2.63 24.84 -52.33
C VAL A 7 -2.99 26.31 -52.16
N GLU A 8 -3.91 26.58 -51.24
CA GLU A 8 -4.29 27.93 -50.83
C GLU A 8 -3.79 28.15 -49.41
N ALA A 9 -3.01 29.21 -49.20
CA ALA A 9 -2.51 29.61 -47.89
C ALA A 9 -2.62 31.13 -47.73
N SER A 10 -2.65 31.62 -46.49
CA SER A 10 -2.69 33.06 -46.20
C SER A 10 -1.60 33.48 -45.22
N PRO A 11 -0.30 33.33 -45.57
CA PRO A 11 0.81 33.69 -44.69
C PRO A 11 0.82 35.19 -44.39
N TRP A 12 1.53 35.62 -43.36
CA TRP A 12 1.54 37.02 -42.95
C TRP A 12 2.75 37.76 -43.50
N THR A 13 2.56 39.01 -43.90
CA THR A 13 3.66 39.88 -44.28
C THR A 13 4.40 40.33 -43.01
N VAL A 14 5.71 40.06 -42.92
CA VAL A 14 6.51 40.28 -41.71
C VAL A 14 6.47 41.74 -41.22
N SER A 15 6.37 42.71 -42.13
CA SER A 15 6.42 44.13 -41.80
C SER A 15 5.15 44.70 -41.16
N ASN A 16 3.99 44.08 -41.35
CA ASN A 16 2.71 44.64 -40.90
C ASN A 16 1.71 43.61 -40.35
N GLY A 17 2.05 42.31 -40.36
CA GLY A 17 1.17 41.24 -39.90
C GLY A 17 -0.10 41.05 -40.74
N ALA A 18 -0.18 41.65 -41.93
CA ALA A 18 -1.35 41.49 -42.81
C ALA A 18 -1.29 40.12 -43.50
N ALA A 19 -2.46 39.45 -43.57
CA ALA A 19 -2.60 38.21 -44.32
C ALA A 19 -2.36 38.46 -45.81
N HIS A 20 -1.49 37.65 -46.41
CA HIS A 20 -1.09 37.69 -47.80
C HIS A 20 -1.54 36.39 -48.46
N PRO A 21 -2.62 36.38 -49.27
CA PRO A 21 -3.07 35.17 -49.94
C PRO A 21 -2.01 34.66 -50.91
N VAL A 22 -1.72 33.36 -50.86
CA VAL A 22 -0.80 32.64 -51.73
C VAL A 22 -1.52 31.44 -52.30
N ARG A 23 -1.45 31.29 -53.62
CA ARG A 23 -2.07 30.20 -54.38
C ARG A 23 -1.02 29.48 -55.22
N LEU A 24 -0.78 28.21 -54.91
CA LEU A 24 0.23 27.37 -55.57
C LEU A 24 -0.46 26.21 -56.27
N ALA A 25 0.02 25.86 -57.45
CA ALA A 25 -0.49 24.74 -58.23
C ALA A 25 0.66 23.85 -58.76
N GLY A 26 0.36 22.60 -59.03
CA GLY A 26 1.26 21.72 -59.78
C GLY A 26 0.69 20.32 -59.95
N GLY A 27 1.33 19.52 -60.80
CA GLY A 27 0.73 18.31 -61.38
C GLY A 27 -0.20 18.64 -62.55
N GLY A 28 -0.48 17.63 -63.38
CA GLY A 28 -1.31 17.73 -64.59
C GLY A 28 -0.60 18.25 -65.85
N GLU A 29 -1.21 18.00 -67.01
CA GLU A 29 -0.74 18.40 -68.35
C GLU A 29 -1.45 19.65 -68.90
N ARG A 30 -2.50 20.14 -68.22
CA ARG A 30 -3.38 21.21 -68.71
C ARG A 30 -3.34 22.45 -67.82
N ALA A 31 -3.54 23.62 -68.43
CA ALA A 31 -3.75 24.88 -67.73
C ALA A 31 -5.25 25.06 -67.44
N TYR A 32 -5.62 25.31 -66.18
CA TYR A 32 -7.00 25.49 -65.75
C TYR A 32 -7.24 26.92 -65.23
N ASP A 33 -8.47 27.41 -65.36
CA ASP A 33 -8.97 28.51 -64.53
C ASP A 33 -9.29 27.91 -63.16
N HIS A 34 -8.30 27.94 -62.28
CA HIS A 34 -8.36 27.29 -60.98
C HIS A 34 -9.29 28.09 -60.05
N LEU A 35 -10.56 27.65 -59.96
CA LEU A 35 -11.57 28.19 -59.05
C LEU A 35 -11.90 29.69 -59.24
N GLY A 36 -11.75 30.22 -60.46
CA GLY A 36 -12.09 31.62 -60.78
C GLY A 36 -11.07 32.66 -60.32
N HIS A 37 -9.83 32.23 -60.05
CA HIS A 37 -8.71 33.07 -59.65
C HIS A 37 -7.60 33.02 -60.70
N SER A 38 -7.00 34.17 -61.02
CA SER A 38 -5.97 34.29 -62.06
C SER A 38 -4.52 34.28 -61.55
N ASP A 39 -4.30 34.20 -60.24
CA ASP A 39 -3.00 34.41 -59.58
C ASP A 39 -2.30 33.12 -59.10
N TRP A 40 -2.66 31.97 -59.67
CA TRP A 40 -2.04 30.68 -59.34
C TRP A 40 -0.60 30.57 -59.85
N ARG A 41 0.29 30.11 -58.99
CA ARG A 41 1.72 29.94 -59.30
C ARG A 41 2.04 28.46 -59.48
N GLY A 42 2.50 28.08 -60.66
CA GLY A 42 2.94 26.71 -60.96
C GLY A 42 4.30 26.36 -60.33
N GLY A 43 4.42 25.16 -59.76
CA GLY A 43 5.70 24.68 -59.21
C GLY A 43 5.61 23.62 -58.11
N ILE A 44 4.43 23.06 -57.79
CA ILE A 44 4.36 21.93 -56.84
C ILE A 44 5.08 20.72 -57.47
N VAL A 45 6.04 20.17 -56.73
CA VAL A 45 6.99 19.15 -57.22
C VAL A 45 6.35 17.78 -57.35
N GLU A 46 5.52 17.41 -56.38
CA GLU A 46 4.84 16.12 -56.31
C GLU A 46 3.50 16.27 -55.56
N VAL A 47 2.58 15.33 -55.76
CA VAL A 47 1.32 15.28 -55.02
C VAL A 47 1.65 15.09 -53.53
N PRO A 48 1.25 16.02 -52.64
CA PRO A 48 1.56 15.90 -51.21
C PRO A 48 0.97 14.62 -50.64
N THR A 49 1.75 13.95 -49.77
CA THR A 49 1.28 12.79 -49.02
C THR A 49 1.15 13.15 -47.55
N PHE A 50 -0.04 12.96 -46.99
CA PHE A 50 -0.30 13.17 -45.57
C PHE A 50 -0.32 11.83 -44.84
N LYS A 51 0.29 11.80 -43.66
CA LYS A 51 0.35 10.61 -42.83
C LYS A 51 -0.60 10.74 -41.65
N SER A 52 -1.49 9.76 -41.47
CA SER A 52 -2.23 9.52 -40.23
C SER A 52 -1.83 8.17 -39.68
N GLU A 53 -1.71 8.05 -38.36
CA GLU A 53 -1.46 6.77 -37.69
C GLU A 53 -2.67 6.35 -36.87
N LEU A 54 -2.96 5.06 -36.89
CA LEU A 54 -4.04 4.48 -36.11
C LEU A 54 -3.47 3.28 -35.33
N GLY A 55 -3.47 3.39 -34.01
CA GLY A 55 -2.90 2.38 -33.12
C GLY A 55 -3.87 1.25 -32.80
N PHE A 56 -3.41 0.00 -32.92
CA PHE A 56 -4.14 -1.19 -32.47
C PHE A 56 -3.21 -2.14 -31.71
N GLY A 57 -3.64 -2.55 -30.52
CA GLY A 57 -2.87 -3.39 -29.59
C GLY A 57 -3.68 -4.53 -28.99
N PRO A 58 -3.14 -5.23 -27.96
CA PRO A 58 -3.78 -6.38 -27.33
C PRO A 58 -5.17 -6.07 -26.74
N GLU A 59 -5.37 -4.82 -26.28
CA GLU A 59 -6.63 -4.34 -25.69
C GLU A 59 -7.52 -3.57 -26.69
N GLY A 60 -7.21 -3.67 -27.99
CA GLY A 60 -7.98 -3.08 -29.09
C GLY A 60 -7.34 -1.80 -29.61
N TRP A 61 -8.17 -0.85 -30.07
CA TRP A 61 -7.69 0.46 -30.51
C TRP A 61 -6.97 1.19 -29.36
N THR A 62 -5.72 1.58 -29.61
CA THR A 62 -4.88 2.31 -28.65
C THR A 62 -4.86 3.77 -29.06
N GLY A 63 -5.72 4.57 -28.42
CA GLY A 63 -5.93 5.98 -28.74
C GLY A 63 -4.66 6.79 -28.67
N VAL A 64 -4.19 7.21 -29.83
CA VAL A 64 -3.49 8.47 -30.07
C VAL A 64 -3.83 8.83 -31.51
N THR A 65 -4.88 9.60 -31.72
CA THR A 65 -5.13 10.18 -33.05
C THR A 65 -4.07 11.25 -33.28
N LEU A 66 -2.96 10.88 -33.93
CA LEU A 66 -1.91 11.82 -34.28
C LEU A 66 -2.43 12.77 -35.37
N ALA A 67 -2.17 14.07 -35.19
CA ALA A 67 -2.43 15.08 -36.20
C ALA A 67 -1.80 14.64 -37.53
N GLN A 68 -2.58 14.68 -38.61
CA GLN A 68 -2.05 14.45 -39.94
C GLN A 68 -0.99 15.49 -40.25
N SER A 69 0.16 15.03 -40.73
CA SER A 69 1.24 15.92 -41.16
C SER A 69 1.79 15.48 -42.50
N GLY A 70 2.38 16.43 -43.20
CA GLY A 70 2.98 16.22 -44.51
C GLY A 70 3.84 17.41 -44.91
N ASP A 71 4.62 17.21 -45.97
CA ASP A 71 5.41 18.27 -46.57
C ASP A 71 4.85 18.61 -47.95
N ILE A 72 4.75 19.90 -48.24
CA ILE A 72 4.44 20.45 -49.56
C ILE A 72 5.71 21.10 -50.08
N ARG A 73 6.18 20.67 -51.25
CA ARG A 73 7.37 21.22 -51.89
C ARG A 73 6.99 22.01 -53.14
N PHE A 74 7.41 23.28 -53.16
CA PHE A 74 7.16 24.21 -54.25
C PHE A 74 8.48 24.72 -54.84
N PHE A 75 8.73 24.40 -56.10
CA PHE A 75 9.90 24.79 -56.87
C PHE A 75 9.46 25.65 -58.07
N PRO A 76 9.46 26.99 -57.94
CA PRO A 76 9.08 27.87 -59.05
C PRO A 76 10.18 27.91 -60.11
N SER A 77 9.80 28.12 -61.37
CA SER A 77 10.74 28.33 -62.48
C SER A 77 11.48 29.68 -62.40
N ASP A 78 10.91 30.67 -61.72
CA ASP A 78 11.51 31.98 -61.47
C ASP A 78 12.01 32.09 -60.02
N PRO A 79 13.33 32.26 -59.79
CA PRO A 79 13.91 32.46 -58.46
C PRO A 79 13.32 33.66 -57.69
N ALA A 80 12.85 34.71 -58.37
CA ALA A 80 12.29 35.89 -57.71
C ALA A 80 10.98 35.57 -56.96
N ILE A 81 10.19 34.62 -57.47
CA ILE A 81 8.97 34.13 -56.81
C ILE A 81 9.33 33.44 -55.50
N LEU A 82 10.37 32.60 -55.49
CA LEU A 82 10.82 31.92 -54.28
C LEU A 82 11.29 32.92 -53.22
N THR A 83 12.09 33.92 -53.61
CA THR A 83 12.53 34.98 -52.70
C THR A 83 11.35 35.76 -52.11
N SER A 84 10.32 36.06 -52.91
CA SER A 84 9.12 36.76 -52.43
C SER A 84 8.32 35.94 -51.41
N LEU A 85 8.18 34.63 -51.64
CA LEU A 85 7.44 33.75 -50.74
C LEU A 85 8.22 33.44 -49.45
N ALA A 86 9.55 33.33 -49.54
CA ALA A 86 10.41 33.11 -48.39
C ALA A 86 10.46 34.32 -47.43
N ALA A 87 10.12 35.52 -47.90
CA ALA A 87 10.04 36.73 -47.08
C ALA A 87 8.75 36.83 -46.24
N LEU A 88 7.79 35.91 -46.42
CA LEU A 88 6.53 35.86 -45.66
C LEU A 88 6.69 35.02 -44.38
N PHE A 89 5.87 35.31 -43.37
CA PHE A 89 5.78 34.51 -42.15
C PHE A 89 4.70 33.43 -42.30
N TRP A 90 5.10 32.17 -42.27
CA TRP A 90 4.22 31.04 -42.57
C TRP A 90 3.71 30.30 -41.33
N ASN A 91 4.45 30.30 -40.21
CA ASN A 91 4.13 29.44 -39.07
C ASN A 91 2.77 29.80 -38.45
N GLY A 92 1.88 28.81 -38.33
CA GLY A 92 0.52 28.96 -37.84
C GLY A 92 -0.51 29.39 -38.89
N CYS A 93 -0.09 29.65 -40.13
CA CYS A 93 -0.96 30.11 -41.21
C CYS A 93 -1.94 29.01 -41.65
N PRO A 94 -3.23 29.32 -41.89
CA PRO A 94 -4.17 28.36 -42.45
C PRO A 94 -3.77 27.96 -43.88
N VAL A 95 -3.87 26.67 -44.16
CA VAL A 95 -3.58 26.08 -45.47
C VAL A 95 -4.65 25.05 -45.84
N THR A 96 -5.09 25.09 -47.09
CA THR A 96 -6.00 24.12 -47.69
C THR A 96 -5.36 23.52 -48.94
N VAL A 97 -5.38 22.20 -49.04
CA VAL A 97 -4.91 21.46 -50.21
C VAL A 97 -6.09 20.77 -50.88
N LYS A 98 -6.22 20.96 -52.18
CA LYS A 98 -7.25 20.34 -53.01
C LYS A 98 -6.60 19.49 -54.09
N LEU A 99 -7.23 18.36 -54.41
CA LEU A 99 -6.84 17.47 -55.50
C LEU A 99 -7.94 17.41 -56.55
N GLY A 100 -7.54 17.29 -57.82
CA GLY A 100 -8.46 17.10 -58.94
C GLY A 100 -7.90 16.11 -59.96
N ASP A 101 -8.77 15.38 -60.65
CA ASP A 101 -8.38 14.47 -61.73
C ASP A 101 -8.20 15.20 -63.07
N ASP A 102 -6.95 15.34 -63.50
CA ASP A 102 -6.57 16.04 -64.73
C ASP A 102 -7.17 15.40 -65.99
N ALA A 103 -7.48 14.09 -65.92
CA ALA A 103 -8.04 13.34 -67.05
C ALA A 103 -9.44 13.83 -67.46
N GLN A 104 -10.19 14.45 -66.54
CA GLN A 104 -11.60 14.81 -66.75
C GLN A 104 -11.81 16.10 -67.55
N GLY A 105 -10.77 16.88 -67.84
CA GLY A 105 -10.86 18.14 -68.60
C GLY A 105 -11.45 19.32 -67.84
N SER A 106 -12.36 19.06 -66.89
CA SER A 106 -12.77 19.95 -65.81
C SER A 106 -12.69 19.16 -64.50
N PRO A 107 -11.56 19.21 -63.77
CA PRO A 107 -11.38 18.43 -62.56
C PRO A 107 -12.41 18.81 -61.48
N ASP A 108 -13.07 17.82 -60.90
CA ASP A 108 -13.80 18.01 -59.64
C ASP A 108 -12.78 18.18 -58.50
N TRP A 109 -12.80 19.35 -57.85
CA TRP A 109 -11.86 19.70 -56.79
C TRP A 109 -12.35 19.18 -55.44
N GLU A 110 -11.66 18.19 -54.89
CA GLU A 110 -11.90 17.67 -53.55
C GLU A 110 -10.86 18.24 -52.57
N THR A 111 -11.30 18.71 -51.40
CA THR A 111 -10.39 19.08 -50.31
C THR A 111 -9.72 17.82 -49.79
N ASP A 112 -8.40 17.74 -49.92
CA ASP A 112 -7.61 16.61 -49.43
C ASP A 112 -7.05 16.86 -48.02
N PHE A 113 -6.71 18.11 -47.71
CA PHE A 113 -6.17 18.50 -46.41
C PHE A 113 -6.58 19.92 -46.01
N THR A 114 -6.89 20.10 -44.73
CA THR A 114 -7.13 21.41 -44.12
C THR A 114 -6.38 21.50 -42.79
N GLY A 115 -5.56 22.53 -42.62
CA GLY A 115 -4.73 22.64 -41.43
C GLY A 115 -3.97 23.96 -41.33
N THR A 116 -2.84 23.93 -40.65
CA THR A 116 -1.91 25.04 -40.54
C THR A 116 -0.49 24.67 -40.96
N VAL A 117 0.28 25.65 -41.39
CA VAL A 117 1.72 25.46 -41.68
C VAL A 117 2.47 25.45 -40.34
N ALA A 118 3.12 24.33 -40.01
CA ALA A 118 3.94 24.19 -38.81
C ALA A 118 5.32 24.85 -39.00
N ASN A 119 5.90 24.70 -40.20
CA ASN A 119 7.19 25.27 -40.53
C ASN A 119 7.29 25.57 -42.04
N ALA A 120 8.05 26.59 -42.41
CA ALA A 120 8.43 26.86 -43.79
C ALA A 120 9.94 27.08 -43.90
N ALA A 121 10.58 26.38 -44.84
CA ALA A 121 12.02 26.48 -45.07
C ALA A 121 12.32 26.48 -46.57
N VAL A 122 13.43 27.12 -46.96
CA VAL A 122 13.95 27.04 -48.34
C VAL A 122 15.11 26.07 -48.36
N GLU A 123 14.94 24.94 -49.05
CA GLU A 123 15.92 23.85 -49.13
C GLU A 123 16.09 23.44 -50.60
N GLY A 124 17.32 23.38 -51.11
CA GLY A 124 17.60 22.91 -52.48
C GLY A 124 16.92 23.73 -53.60
N GLY A 125 16.60 25.01 -53.34
CA GLY A 125 15.88 25.88 -54.28
C GLY A 125 14.36 25.69 -54.30
N ALA A 126 13.80 24.86 -53.41
CA ALA A 126 12.36 24.72 -53.21
C ALA A 126 11.93 25.36 -51.89
N LEU A 127 10.72 25.92 -51.84
CA LEU A 127 10.01 26.22 -50.61
C LEU A 127 9.37 24.93 -50.10
N ARG A 128 9.78 24.48 -48.92
CA ARG A 128 9.20 23.35 -48.20
C ARG A 128 8.28 23.89 -47.11
N LEU A 129 7.00 23.56 -47.19
CA LEU A 129 6.00 23.85 -46.16
C LEU A 129 5.68 22.54 -45.44
N SER A 130 6.05 22.44 -44.17
CA SER A 130 5.60 21.36 -43.31
C SER A 130 4.25 21.75 -42.72
N VAL A 131 3.21 20.96 -42.99
CA VAL A 131 1.83 21.25 -42.60
C VAL A 131 1.33 20.23 -41.58
N VAL A 132 0.43 20.67 -40.70
CA VAL A 132 -0.23 19.87 -39.67
C VAL A 132 -1.73 20.16 -39.69
N ASP A 133 -2.57 19.14 -39.52
CA ASP A 133 -4.01 19.32 -39.54
C ASP A 133 -4.54 20.03 -38.28
N ASN A 134 -5.85 20.28 -38.24
CA ASN A 134 -6.50 20.86 -37.07
C ASN A 134 -6.44 19.96 -35.82
N GLY A 135 -6.06 18.69 -35.93
CA GLY A 135 -5.84 17.78 -34.81
C GLY A 135 -4.72 18.28 -33.90
N LYS A 136 -3.75 19.03 -34.43
CA LYS A 136 -2.67 19.63 -33.62
C LYS A 136 -3.21 20.58 -32.54
N LYS A 137 -4.35 21.22 -32.77
CA LYS A 137 -5.01 22.10 -31.79
C LYS A 137 -5.55 21.33 -30.58
N LEU A 138 -5.73 20.02 -30.72
CA LEU A 138 -6.19 19.12 -29.65
C LEU A 138 -5.03 18.50 -28.86
N GLU A 139 -3.78 18.68 -29.28
CA GLU A 139 -2.58 18.20 -28.56
C GLU A 139 -2.14 19.15 -27.43
N VAL A 140 -3.02 20.05 -26.98
CA VAL A 140 -2.76 20.97 -25.87
C VAL A 140 -3.25 20.37 -24.54
N PRO A 141 -2.51 20.55 -23.43
CA PRO A 141 -2.97 20.14 -22.09
C PRO A 141 -4.27 20.82 -21.66
N ILE A 142 -5.14 20.07 -20.99
CA ILE A 142 -6.46 20.58 -20.56
C ILE A 142 -6.39 21.37 -19.23
N ALA A 143 -5.61 20.86 -18.28
CA ALA A 143 -5.49 21.42 -16.93
C ALA A 143 -4.04 21.90 -16.72
N THR A 144 -3.85 23.21 -16.66
CA THR A 144 -2.52 23.86 -16.52
C THR A 144 -2.43 24.79 -15.31
N THR A 145 -3.55 25.11 -14.67
CA THR A 145 -3.63 26.02 -13.52
C THR A 145 -3.23 25.31 -12.22
N ARG A 146 -2.56 26.04 -11.32
CA ARG A 146 -2.08 25.51 -10.03
C ARG A 146 -2.59 26.34 -8.86
N PHE A 147 -2.73 25.71 -7.70
CA PHE A 147 -3.01 26.40 -6.44
C PHE A 147 -1.77 27.19 -5.99
N ALA A 148 -1.98 28.44 -5.59
CA ALA A 148 -0.89 29.32 -5.16
C ALA A 148 -0.45 29.11 -3.70
N GLY A 149 -1.23 28.40 -2.87
CA GLY A 149 -0.90 28.16 -1.46
C GLY A 149 -0.92 29.41 -0.58
N THR A 150 -1.51 30.51 -1.05
CA THR A 150 -1.53 31.82 -0.38
C THR A 150 -2.65 31.97 0.66
N GLY A 151 -3.37 30.90 0.99
CA GLY A 151 -4.57 30.88 1.81
C GLY A 151 -5.88 31.09 1.03
N LEU A 152 -7.00 31.07 1.74
CA LEU A 152 -8.36 31.20 1.17
C LEU A 152 -8.64 30.13 0.10
N ILE A 153 -9.16 30.52 -1.07
CA ILE A 153 -9.49 29.56 -2.13
C ILE A 153 -8.25 28.99 -2.82
N GLU A 154 -7.10 29.66 -2.68
CA GLU A 154 -5.82 29.16 -3.18
C GLU A 154 -5.17 28.13 -2.23
N GLY A 155 -5.83 27.85 -1.09
CA GLY A 155 -5.46 26.83 -0.11
C GLY A 155 -4.25 27.17 0.74
N ASP A 156 -3.95 26.31 1.72
CA ASP A 156 -2.81 26.47 2.64
C ASP A 156 -1.45 26.28 1.92
N SER A 157 -0.34 26.61 2.58
CA SER A 157 1.01 26.48 2.00
C SER A 157 1.32 25.07 1.47
N ASP A 158 0.76 24.03 2.09
CA ASP A 158 0.98 22.62 1.70
C ASP A 158 0.32 22.24 0.35
N VAL A 159 -0.51 23.13 -0.22
CA VAL A 159 -1.13 22.92 -1.53
C VAL A 159 -0.44 23.68 -2.65
N GLU A 160 0.57 24.49 -2.36
CA GLU A 160 1.29 25.29 -3.36
C GLU A 160 1.81 24.40 -4.51
N GLY A 161 1.56 24.83 -5.75
CA GLY A 161 1.97 24.12 -6.94
C GLY A 161 1.12 22.90 -7.27
N ARG A 162 0.13 22.52 -6.46
CA ARG A 162 -0.79 21.42 -6.79
C ARG A 162 -1.67 21.80 -7.97
N LEU A 163 -1.87 20.88 -8.91
CA LEU A 163 -2.71 21.08 -10.09
C LEU A 163 -4.19 21.26 -9.71
N LYS A 164 -4.85 22.27 -10.29
CA LYS A 164 -6.30 22.43 -10.20
C LYS A 164 -6.96 21.48 -11.21
N ARG A 165 -7.65 20.46 -10.69
CA ARG A 165 -8.18 19.34 -11.49
C ARG A 165 -9.51 19.72 -12.14
N ARG A 166 -9.80 19.17 -13.32
CA ARG A 166 -11.01 19.49 -14.09
C ARG A 166 -11.83 18.24 -14.38
N SER A 167 -13.15 18.35 -14.47
CA SER A 167 -14.04 17.18 -14.57
C SER A 167 -15.23 17.43 -15.48
N TRP A 168 -15.64 16.43 -16.27
CA TRP A 168 -16.83 16.48 -17.14
C TRP A 168 -17.71 15.25 -16.92
N GLY A 169 -19.02 15.39 -17.12
CA GLY A 169 -19.98 14.31 -16.92
C GLY A 169 -20.03 13.78 -15.49
N ALA A 170 -20.55 12.57 -15.31
CA ALA A 170 -20.67 11.94 -14.00
C ALA A 170 -19.35 11.25 -13.62
N CYS A 171 -18.56 11.84 -12.73
CA CYS A 171 -17.30 11.25 -12.25
C CYS A 171 -17.51 10.56 -10.90
N TRP A 172 -17.05 9.30 -10.78
CA TRP A 172 -17.26 8.49 -9.59
C TRP A 172 -16.00 8.38 -8.75
N ASN A 173 -16.18 8.52 -7.43
CA ASN A 173 -15.16 8.32 -6.41
C ASN A 173 -13.90 9.18 -6.63
N VAL A 174 -14.09 10.44 -6.98
CA VAL A 174 -13.00 11.42 -7.10
C VAL A 174 -12.41 11.68 -5.72
N GLU A 175 -11.10 11.55 -5.58
CA GLU A 175 -10.38 11.85 -4.33
C GLU A 175 -10.55 13.33 -3.96
N CYS A 176 -11.00 13.59 -2.73
CA CYS A 176 -11.08 14.92 -2.15
C CYS A 176 -9.77 15.21 -1.41
N ARG A 177 -9.06 16.27 -1.80
CA ARG A 177 -7.74 16.59 -1.24
C ARG A 177 -7.83 17.80 -0.32
N VAL A 178 -7.10 17.81 0.78
CA VAL A 178 -7.13 18.93 1.74
C VAL A 178 -6.75 20.23 1.04
N LEU A 179 -7.61 21.26 1.18
CA LEU A 179 -7.39 22.62 0.69
C LEU A 179 -7.11 23.57 1.87
N LEU A 180 -7.95 23.53 2.91
CA LEU A 180 -7.80 24.31 4.15
C LEU A 180 -7.93 23.36 5.34
N ALA A 181 -6.80 23.01 5.95
CA ALA A 181 -6.74 22.00 7.01
C ALA A 181 -7.47 22.48 8.28
N ALA A 182 -7.31 23.76 8.65
CA ALA A 182 -7.92 24.34 9.85
C ALA A 182 -9.46 24.33 9.84
N HIS A 183 -10.08 24.16 8.66
CA HIS A 183 -11.53 24.18 8.49
C HIS A 183 -12.10 22.85 7.99
N ASN A 184 -11.28 21.80 7.86
CA ASN A 184 -11.64 20.52 7.23
C ASN A 184 -12.27 20.71 5.84
N ILE A 185 -11.70 21.61 5.03
CA ILE A 185 -12.17 21.86 3.66
C ILE A 185 -11.25 21.17 2.66
N TYR A 186 -11.86 20.46 1.73
CA TYR A 186 -11.23 19.64 0.70
C TYR A 186 -11.64 20.14 -0.69
N GLU A 187 -10.71 20.15 -1.63
CA GLU A 187 -10.95 20.39 -3.06
C GLU A 187 -11.29 19.08 -3.78
N VAL A 188 -12.20 19.18 -4.75
CA VAL A 188 -12.52 18.11 -5.71
C VAL A 188 -12.31 18.54 -7.16
N GLY A 189 -11.88 19.78 -7.40
CA GLY A 189 -11.66 20.35 -8.73
C GLY A 189 -11.24 21.81 -8.68
N ASP A 190 -11.15 22.45 -9.85
CA ASP A 190 -10.81 23.86 -10.00
C ASP A 190 -11.97 24.76 -9.52
N PRO A 191 -11.77 25.60 -8.48
CA PRO A 191 -12.80 26.50 -7.98
C PRO A 191 -13.32 27.54 -8.98
N ALA A 192 -12.58 27.82 -10.06
CA ALA A 192 -13.03 28.70 -11.14
C ALA A 192 -14.09 28.02 -12.04
N HIS A 193 -14.18 26.70 -11.99
CA HIS A 193 -15.04 25.90 -12.85
C HIS A 193 -16.16 25.24 -12.03
N LYS A 194 -17.36 25.83 -12.13
CA LYS A 194 -18.54 25.38 -11.36
C LYS A 194 -18.95 23.97 -11.75
N LEU A 195 -19.09 23.10 -10.75
CA LEU A 195 -19.63 21.76 -10.90
C LEU A 195 -21.16 21.80 -10.91
N GLN A 196 -21.79 20.91 -11.68
CA GLN A 196 -23.24 20.72 -11.70
C GLN A 196 -23.75 20.29 -10.33
N ALA A 197 -23.09 19.31 -9.71
CA ALA A 197 -23.43 18.85 -8.36
C ALA A 197 -22.27 18.04 -7.76
N ILE A 198 -22.30 17.89 -6.44
CA ILE A 198 -21.56 16.87 -5.71
C ILE A 198 -22.62 15.91 -5.18
N SER A 199 -22.81 14.77 -5.83
CA SER A 199 -23.97 13.89 -5.62
C SER A 199 -23.82 13.04 -4.37
N THR A 200 -22.60 12.65 -4.02
CA THR A 200 -22.31 11.89 -2.81
C THR A 200 -20.92 12.22 -2.31
N VAL A 201 -20.76 12.32 -0.99
CA VAL A 201 -19.46 12.39 -0.32
C VAL A 201 -19.29 11.11 0.49
N LYS A 202 -18.10 10.49 0.44
CA LYS A 202 -17.82 9.17 1.01
C LYS A 202 -16.53 9.20 1.80
N ASP A 203 -16.58 8.78 3.06
CA ASP A 203 -15.42 8.55 3.91
C ASP A 203 -15.04 7.08 3.81
N ILE A 204 -13.92 6.81 3.11
CA ILE A 204 -13.42 5.46 2.80
C ILE A 204 -14.53 4.54 2.23
N GLY A 205 -15.42 5.11 1.42
CA GLY A 205 -16.51 4.40 0.73
C GLY A 205 -17.86 4.41 1.46
N ARG A 206 -17.91 4.87 2.73
CA ARG A 206 -19.17 5.08 3.44
C ARG A 206 -19.76 6.44 3.08
N ALA A 207 -20.97 6.44 2.52
CA ALA A 207 -21.67 7.68 2.18
C ALA A 207 -21.95 8.54 3.42
N ALA A 208 -21.86 9.86 3.24
CA ALA A 208 -22.22 10.85 4.23
C ALA A 208 -23.67 10.65 4.70
N SER A 209 -23.90 10.71 6.02
CA SER A 209 -25.22 10.57 6.63
C SER A 209 -26.17 11.70 6.23
N SER A 210 -25.62 12.89 5.98
CA SER A 210 -26.34 14.08 5.54
C SER A 210 -25.40 15.01 4.79
N VAL A 211 -25.93 15.73 3.80
CA VAL A 211 -25.18 16.67 2.97
C VAL A 211 -25.94 18.00 2.91
N VAL A 212 -25.28 19.08 3.32
CA VAL A 212 -25.81 20.45 3.27
C VAL A 212 -25.22 21.17 2.06
N VAL A 213 -26.05 21.66 1.14
CA VAL A 213 -25.58 22.40 -0.04
C VAL A 213 -25.46 23.89 0.30
N VAL A 214 -24.25 24.43 0.13
CA VAL A 214 -23.95 25.86 0.20
C VAL A 214 -24.07 26.45 -1.20
N ASN A 215 -25.14 27.21 -1.42
CA ASN A 215 -25.40 27.86 -2.70
C ASN A 215 -24.40 28.99 -2.99
N TRP A 216 -24.26 29.33 -4.27
CA TRP A 216 -23.43 30.44 -4.73
C TRP A 216 -23.82 31.76 -4.05
N GLN A 217 -22.83 32.50 -3.54
CA GLN A 217 -23.01 33.76 -2.77
C GLN A 217 -22.59 35.01 -3.57
N GLY A 218 -22.54 34.92 -4.90
CA GLY A 218 -22.16 36.03 -5.78
C GLY A 218 -20.67 36.09 -6.11
N SER A 219 -19.79 35.54 -5.28
CA SER A 219 -18.35 35.43 -5.56
C SER A 219 -17.73 34.18 -4.92
N ILE A 220 -16.57 33.75 -5.44
CA ILE A 220 -15.81 32.60 -4.91
C ILE A 220 -15.46 32.84 -3.43
N ALA A 221 -14.96 34.03 -3.10
CA ALA A 221 -14.59 34.40 -1.74
C ALA A 221 -15.78 34.42 -0.76
N ALA A 222 -16.94 34.93 -1.21
CA ALA A 222 -18.16 34.92 -0.40
C ALA A 222 -18.69 33.50 -0.17
N THR A 223 -18.65 32.65 -1.21
CA THR A 223 -19.07 31.24 -1.09
C THR A 223 -18.12 30.45 -0.18
N LEU A 224 -16.81 30.69 -0.26
CA LEU A 224 -15.85 30.05 0.64
C LEU A 224 -16.10 30.46 2.10
N THR A 225 -16.33 31.75 2.36
CA THR A 225 -16.70 32.25 3.69
C THR A 225 -17.98 31.56 4.21
N ALA A 226 -19.00 31.42 3.36
CA ALA A 226 -20.23 30.72 3.72
C ALA A 226 -20.00 29.22 3.97
N LEU A 227 -19.11 28.57 3.22
CA LEU A 227 -18.74 27.17 3.44
C LEU A 227 -17.97 26.98 4.76
N ILE A 228 -17.04 27.89 5.08
CA ILE A 228 -16.32 27.91 6.36
C ILE A 228 -17.31 28.05 7.52
N ALA A 229 -18.32 28.92 7.38
CA ALA A 229 -19.35 29.13 8.40
C ALA A 229 -20.39 27.99 8.49
N ALA A 230 -20.57 27.21 7.41
CA ALA A 230 -21.55 26.13 7.38
C ALA A 230 -21.22 25.03 8.40
N ALA A 231 -22.25 24.56 9.12
CA ALA A 231 -22.13 23.40 9.98
C ALA A 231 -22.17 22.12 9.14
N ALA A 232 -21.11 21.31 9.21
CA ALA A 232 -21.12 19.94 8.68
C ALA A 232 -21.73 19.01 9.75
N PRO A 233 -22.87 18.34 9.48
CA PRO A 233 -23.50 17.43 10.44
C PRO A 233 -22.57 16.29 10.83
N GLN A 234 -22.76 15.69 12.01
CA GLN A 234 -21.99 14.51 12.42
C GLN A 234 -22.18 13.36 11.42
N GLY A 235 -21.08 12.82 10.89
CA GLY A 235 -21.09 11.83 9.83
C GLY A 235 -21.42 12.39 8.44
N GLY A 236 -21.54 13.71 8.29
CA GLY A 236 -22.01 14.40 7.10
C GLY A 236 -21.03 15.44 6.53
N ALA A 237 -21.46 16.10 5.45
CA ALA A 237 -20.70 17.13 4.74
C ALA A 237 -21.50 18.42 4.56
N ALA A 238 -20.81 19.55 4.44
CA ALA A 238 -21.32 20.71 3.72
C ALA A 238 -20.60 20.82 2.38
N ILE A 239 -21.30 20.98 1.27
CA ILE A 239 -20.73 20.98 -0.08
C ILE A 239 -21.02 22.31 -0.78
N ALA A 240 -20.06 22.79 -1.56
CA ALA A 240 -20.23 23.97 -2.41
C ALA A 240 -19.81 23.62 -3.85
N PRO A 241 -20.70 23.00 -4.66
CA PRO A 241 -20.40 22.65 -6.06
C PRO A 241 -19.95 23.86 -6.90
N SER A 242 -20.46 25.05 -6.57
CA SER A 242 -20.13 26.31 -7.25
C SER A 242 -18.67 26.78 -7.07
N ILE A 243 -17.90 26.18 -6.16
CA ILE A 243 -16.46 26.43 -5.99
C ILE A 243 -15.66 25.11 -5.87
N ALA A 244 -16.26 23.97 -6.25
CA ALA A 244 -15.63 22.64 -6.20
C ALA A 244 -15.02 22.25 -4.84
N CYS A 245 -15.64 22.67 -3.73
CA CYS A 245 -15.15 22.41 -2.36
C CYS A 245 -16.16 21.66 -1.49
N ILE A 246 -15.64 20.89 -0.55
CA ILE A 246 -16.38 20.10 0.43
C ILE A 246 -15.82 20.39 1.82
N LYS A 247 -16.68 20.62 2.80
CA LYS A 247 -16.33 20.66 4.22
C LYS A 247 -16.81 19.37 4.89
N TRP A 248 -15.89 18.65 5.53
CA TRP A 248 -16.20 17.44 6.29
C TRP A 248 -16.30 17.72 7.79
N TRP A 249 -17.13 16.96 8.50
CA TRP A 249 -17.38 17.18 9.94
C TRP A 249 -16.16 16.90 10.83
N THR A 250 -15.27 16.00 10.39
CA THR A 250 -14.00 15.64 11.05
C THR A 250 -12.85 15.65 10.04
N GLN A 251 -11.66 15.25 10.48
CA GLN A 251 -10.56 14.93 9.58
C GLN A 251 -10.69 13.43 9.18
N PRO A 252 -11.14 13.13 7.95
CA PRO A 252 -11.25 11.77 7.45
C PRO A 252 -9.85 11.25 7.08
N ILE A 253 -9.69 9.92 7.04
CA ILE A 253 -8.46 9.29 6.56
C ILE A 253 -8.36 9.41 5.03
N LEU A 254 -9.47 9.13 4.33
CA LEU A 254 -9.58 9.28 2.88
C LEU A 254 -11.02 9.67 2.52
N LEU A 255 -11.16 10.87 1.95
CA LEU A 255 -12.45 11.37 1.49
C LEU A 255 -12.53 11.27 -0.04
N THR A 256 -13.66 10.77 -0.53
CA THR A 256 -13.97 10.66 -1.96
C THR A 256 -15.35 11.22 -2.23
N ALA A 257 -15.61 11.66 -3.47
CA ALA A 257 -16.91 12.18 -3.85
C ALA A 257 -17.30 11.72 -5.26
N ASP A 258 -18.59 11.47 -5.44
CA ASP A 258 -19.19 11.38 -6.77
C ASP A 258 -19.60 12.81 -7.15
N ILE A 259 -19.11 13.27 -8.30
CA ILE A 259 -19.32 14.63 -8.78
C ILE A 259 -19.94 14.60 -10.16
N LEU A 260 -20.88 15.51 -10.39
CA LEU A 260 -21.34 15.86 -11.73
C LEU A 260 -20.49 17.06 -12.14
N GLY A 261 -19.72 16.87 -13.22
CA GLY A 261 -18.64 17.75 -13.67
C GLY A 261 -19.06 19.16 -14.03
N GLU A 262 -18.17 19.84 -14.74
CA GLU A 262 -18.32 21.24 -15.12
C GLU A 262 -19.58 21.48 -15.96
N ILE A 263 -20.28 22.58 -15.68
CA ILE A 263 -21.50 22.95 -16.41
C ILE A 263 -21.16 23.60 -17.75
N GLY A 264 -20.10 24.42 -17.85
CA GLY A 264 -19.80 25.18 -19.06
C GLY A 264 -21.02 25.97 -19.55
N SER A 265 -21.42 25.75 -20.81
CA SER A 265 -22.66 26.29 -21.42
C SER A 265 -23.92 25.44 -21.15
N GLY A 266 -23.76 24.26 -20.58
CA GLY A 266 -24.81 23.29 -20.25
C GLY A 266 -24.18 21.96 -19.81
N TYR A 267 -24.72 21.37 -18.76
CA TYR A 267 -24.22 20.09 -18.24
C TYR A 267 -24.50 18.95 -19.23
N VAL A 268 -23.49 18.10 -19.45
CA VAL A 268 -23.54 16.91 -20.31
C VAL A 268 -22.82 15.75 -19.64
N ASP A 269 -23.33 14.53 -19.84
CA ASP A 269 -22.75 13.30 -19.28
C ASP A 269 -22.65 12.15 -20.29
N GLN A 270 -23.07 12.34 -21.54
CA GLN A 270 -22.89 11.33 -22.58
C GLN A 270 -21.48 11.43 -23.20
N PRO A 271 -20.80 10.32 -23.50
CA PRO A 271 -19.44 10.31 -24.04
C PRO A 271 -19.21 11.23 -25.23
N ALA A 272 -20.13 11.21 -26.21
CA ALA A 272 -20.04 12.02 -27.42
C ALA A 272 -20.27 13.53 -27.15
N ALA A 273 -21.14 13.86 -26.19
CA ALA A 273 -21.36 15.25 -25.77
C ALA A 273 -20.15 15.81 -25.00
N ILE A 274 -19.54 14.99 -24.14
CA ILE A 274 -18.29 15.33 -23.45
C ILE A 274 -17.17 15.58 -24.48
N ALA A 275 -17.04 14.69 -25.47
CA ALA A 275 -16.04 14.84 -26.54
C ALA A 275 -16.26 16.12 -27.36
N GLU A 276 -17.51 16.49 -27.65
CA GLU A 276 -17.85 17.74 -28.34
C GLU A 276 -17.43 18.98 -27.53
N GLN A 277 -17.71 19.00 -26.21
CA GLN A 277 -17.25 20.10 -25.36
C GLN A 277 -15.72 20.21 -25.31
N LEU A 278 -15.02 19.08 -25.23
CA LEU A 278 -13.55 19.06 -25.23
C LEU A 278 -12.96 19.52 -26.56
N ALA A 279 -13.50 19.05 -27.69
CA ALA A 279 -13.07 19.48 -29.01
C ALA A 279 -13.26 20.99 -29.20
N ALA A 280 -14.37 21.54 -28.70
CA ALA A 280 -14.65 22.97 -28.74
C ALA A 280 -13.62 23.80 -27.96
N ILE A 281 -13.08 23.30 -26.84
CA ILE A 281 -11.97 23.95 -26.11
C ILE A 281 -10.74 24.10 -27.00
N GLY A 282 -10.45 23.10 -27.83
CA GLY A 282 -9.36 23.15 -28.82
C GLY A 282 -9.72 23.87 -30.12
N GLY A 283 -10.92 24.44 -30.24
CA GLY A 283 -11.38 25.15 -31.44
C GLY A 283 -11.70 24.24 -32.63
N VAL A 284 -12.11 23.00 -32.38
CA VAL A 284 -12.52 22.02 -33.40
C VAL A 284 -13.97 21.60 -33.17
N SER A 285 -14.78 21.52 -34.22
CA SER A 285 -16.17 21.10 -34.14
C SER A 285 -16.34 19.59 -34.33
N VAL A 286 -17.43 19.03 -33.80
CA VAL A 286 -17.86 17.65 -34.03
C VAL A 286 -19.12 17.64 -34.89
N SER A 287 -19.15 16.88 -35.98
CA SER A 287 -20.24 16.93 -36.97
C SER A 287 -21.47 16.11 -36.57
N ASN A 288 -21.29 15.03 -35.81
CA ASN A 288 -22.31 13.99 -35.62
C ASN A 288 -22.53 13.60 -34.15
N ALA A 289 -22.24 14.51 -33.20
CA ALA A 289 -22.39 14.25 -31.78
C ALA A 289 -23.80 13.74 -31.40
N ALA A 290 -24.86 14.38 -31.91
CA ALA A 290 -26.25 13.98 -31.65
C ALA A 290 -26.57 12.51 -32.00
N ALA A 291 -26.08 12.03 -33.15
CA ALA A 291 -26.28 10.64 -33.55
C ALA A 291 -25.54 9.66 -32.62
N MET A 292 -24.34 10.03 -32.18
CA MET A 292 -23.53 9.18 -31.31
C MET A 292 -23.98 9.23 -29.84
N ILE A 293 -24.58 10.33 -29.40
CA ILE A 293 -25.32 10.42 -28.13
C ILE A 293 -26.46 9.40 -28.11
N ALA A 294 -27.24 9.33 -29.19
CA ALA A 294 -28.32 8.34 -29.31
C ALA A 294 -27.80 6.90 -29.33
N ALA A 295 -26.63 6.66 -29.93
CA ALA A 295 -26.00 5.34 -29.99
C ALA A 295 -25.39 4.89 -28.64
N ARG A 296 -24.92 5.82 -27.81
CA ARG A 296 -24.32 5.57 -26.48
C ARG A 296 -24.87 6.57 -25.45
N PRO A 297 -26.11 6.37 -24.97
CA PRO A 297 -26.81 7.34 -24.12
C PRO A 297 -26.43 7.27 -22.64
N ASP A 298 -25.70 6.25 -22.20
CA ASP A 298 -25.37 6.04 -20.79
C ASP A 298 -24.40 7.09 -20.24
N ASP A 299 -24.60 7.46 -18.98
CA ASP A 299 -23.74 8.42 -18.27
C ASP A 299 -22.29 7.94 -18.20
N ALA A 300 -21.38 8.85 -18.54
CA ALA A 300 -19.94 8.72 -18.47
C ALA A 300 -19.32 9.94 -17.78
N GLY A 301 -18.08 9.76 -17.32
CA GLY A 301 -17.33 10.80 -16.64
C GLY A 301 -15.89 10.87 -17.11
N LEU A 302 -15.33 12.06 -17.04
CA LEU A 302 -13.94 12.34 -17.35
C LEU A 302 -13.35 13.25 -16.27
N HIS A 303 -12.54 12.71 -15.37
CA HIS A 303 -11.75 13.50 -14.43
C HIS A 303 -10.30 13.63 -14.92
N ILE A 304 -9.78 14.85 -15.03
CA ILE A 304 -8.42 15.17 -15.46
C ILE A 304 -7.60 15.59 -14.24
N GLY A 305 -6.72 14.67 -13.82
CA GLY A 305 -5.87 14.83 -12.64
C GLY A 305 -4.39 15.09 -12.93
N THR A 306 -3.99 15.17 -14.21
CA THR A 306 -2.59 15.31 -14.64
C THR A 306 -2.42 16.43 -15.64
N GLU A 307 -1.25 17.07 -15.63
CA GLU A 307 -0.93 18.22 -16.50
C GLU A 307 -0.50 17.81 -17.91
N THR A 308 -0.26 16.53 -18.13
CA THR A 308 0.20 15.99 -19.42
C THR A 308 -0.94 15.49 -20.30
N GLU A 309 -2.16 15.36 -19.75
CA GLU A 309 -3.32 14.86 -20.49
C GLU A 309 -3.83 15.96 -21.45
N THR A 310 -3.69 15.70 -22.74
CA THR A 310 -4.11 16.58 -23.84
C THR A 310 -5.60 16.39 -24.16
N ILE A 311 -6.20 17.37 -24.83
CA ILE A 311 -7.60 17.29 -25.30
C ILE A 311 -7.83 16.01 -26.12
N ALA A 312 -6.94 15.71 -27.07
CA ALA A 312 -7.02 14.51 -27.90
C ALA A 312 -6.99 13.22 -27.05
N SER A 313 -6.07 13.12 -26.10
CA SER A 313 -5.95 11.93 -25.23
C SER A 313 -7.16 11.75 -24.31
N ALA A 314 -7.79 12.84 -23.88
CA ALA A 314 -9.00 12.80 -23.07
C ALA A 314 -10.23 12.37 -23.89
N ILE A 315 -10.36 12.88 -25.13
CA ILE A 315 -11.38 12.45 -26.08
C ILE A 315 -11.21 10.95 -26.39
N ASP A 316 -9.98 10.49 -26.62
CA ASP A 316 -9.68 9.07 -26.79
C ASP A 316 -10.13 8.26 -25.58
N ARG A 317 -9.79 8.69 -24.37
CA ARG A 317 -10.15 7.97 -23.14
C ARG A 317 -11.66 7.84 -22.95
N VAL A 318 -12.42 8.90 -23.18
CA VAL A 318 -13.89 8.87 -23.01
C VAL A 318 -14.57 8.07 -24.12
N LEU A 319 -14.19 8.27 -25.39
CA LEU A 319 -14.83 7.59 -26.53
C LEU A 319 -14.44 6.12 -26.61
N LEU A 320 -13.16 5.78 -26.48
CA LEU A 320 -12.72 4.37 -26.45
C LEU A 320 -13.32 3.65 -25.24
N GLY A 321 -13.51 4.37 -24.14
CA GLY A 321 -14.22 3.91 -22.96
C GLY A 321 -15.66 3.49 -23.23
N ALA A 322 -16.32 4.03 -24.26
CA ALA A 322 -17.69 3.73 -24.70
C ALA A 322 -17.77 2.93 -26.01
N SER A 323 -16.64 2.35 -26.48
CA SER A 323 -16.52 1.67 -27.78
C SER A 323 -16.89 2.56 -28.99
N LEU A 324 -16.55 3.85 -28.86
CA LEU A 324 -16.55 4.82 -29.93
C LEU A 324 -15.09 5.11 -30.32
N ASN A 325 -14.87 5.55 -31.55
CA ASN A 325 -13.64 6.17 -31.98
C ASN A 325 -13.97 7.50 -32.65
N TRP A 326 -12.95 8.31 -32.91
CA TRP A 326 -13.10 9.54 -33.65
C TRP A 326 -11.97 9.66 -34.65
N HIS A 327 -12.22 10.42 -35.71
CA HIS A 327 -11.20 10.83 -36.65
C HIS A 327 -11.48 12.25 -37.10
N LEU A 328 -10.44 12.94 -37.55
CA LEU A 328 -10.57 14.24 -38.18
C LEU A 328 -10.78 14.04 -39.67
N GLY A 329 -11.89 14.54 -40.20
CA GLY A 329 -12.16 14.55 -41.63
C GLY A 329 -11.24 15.51 -42.39
N LYS A 330 -11.20 15.37 -43.72
CA LYS A 330 -10.44 16.25 -44.61
C LYS A 330 -10.90 17.72 -44.56
N ASP A 331 -12.15 17.92 -44.14
CA ASP A 331 -12.78 19.22 -43.86
C ASP A 331 -12.30 19.85 -42.53
N GLY A 332 -11.48 19.15 -41.76
CA GLY A 332 -10.98 19.61 -40.46
C GLY A 332 -12.03 19.51 -39.34
N VAL A 333 -13.09 18.72 -39.53
CA VAL A 333 -14.15 18.49 -38.54
C VAL A 333 -14.02 17.09 -37.95
N VAL A 334 -14.25 16.96 -36.64
CA VAL A 334 -14.24 15.66 -35.97
C VAL A 334 -15.52 14.90 -36.28
N THR A 335 -15.37 13.64 -36.67
CA THR A 335 -16.48 12.70 -36.81
C THR A 335 -16.26 11.52 -35.87
N ILE A 336 -17.25 11.22 -35.05
CA ILE A 336 -17.25 10.09 -34.12
C ILE A 336 -17.88 8.87 -34.82
N ARG A 337 -17.34 7.68 -34.63
CA ARG A 337 -17.92 6.44 -35.18
C ARG A 337 -17.98 5.36 -34.13
N GLU A 338 -18.89 4.41 -34.35
CA GLU A 338 -18.90 3.18 -33.59
C GLU A 338 -17.78 2.26 -34.06
N TRP A 339 -17.27 1.43 -33.15
CA TRP A 339 -16.42 0.33 -33.55
C TRP A 339 -17.21 -0.64 -34.42
N SER A 340 -16.81 -0.78 -35.68
CA SER A 340 -17.35 -1.78 -36.59
C SER A 340 -16.22 -2.60 -37.19
N PHE A 341 -16.40 -3.91 -37.17
CA PHE A 341 -15.58 -4.87 -37.91
C PHE A 341 -16.32 -5.39 -39.15
N ASP A 342 -17.42 -4.72 -39.54
CA ASP A 342 -18.19 -5.06 -40.73
C ASP A 342 -17.27 -4.96 -41.97
N PRO A 343 -17.14 -6.04 -42.78
CA PRO A 343 -16.23 -6.09 -43.91
C PRO A 343 -16.64 -5.24 -45.11
N ALA A 344 -17.79 -4.55 -45.09
CA ALA A 344 -18.19 -3.67 -46.19
C ALA A 344 -17.13 -2.56 -46.42
N PRO A 345 -16.33 -2.63 -47.50
CA PRO A 345 -15.27 -1.67 -47.71
C PRO A 345 -15.89 -0.34 -48.14
N VAL A 346 -15.81 0.66 -47.28
CA VAL A 346 -16.25 2.04 -47.57
C VAL A 346 -15.27 2.79 -48.49
N ALA A 347 -14.05 2.27 -48.67
CA ALA A 347 -13.05 2.79 -49.60
C ALA A 347 -12.02 1.70 -49.96
N SER A 348 -11.54 1.72 -51.21
CA SER A 348 -10.44 0.85 -51.66
C SER A 348 -9.13 1.63 -51.61
N LEU A 349 -8.23 1.26 -50.69
CA LEU A 349 -6.90 1.85 -50.57
C LEU A 349 -5.87 0.96 -51.30
N ARG A 350 -4.98 1.57 -52.08
CA ARG A 350 -3.86 0.84 -52.69
C ARG A 350 -2.77 0.68 -51.64
N SER A 351 -2.54 -0.56 -51.20
CA SER A 351 -1.46 -0.83 -50.28
C SER A 351 -0.10 -0.70 -50.96
N VAL A 352 0.77 0.17 -50.42
CA VAL A 352 2.11 0.43 -50.94
C VAL A 352 3.15 -0.49 -50.27
N GLN A 353 2.98 -0.77 -48.97
CA GLN A 353 3.92 -1.59 -48.20
C GLN A 353 3.18 -2.25 -47.02
N VAL A 354 2.83 -3.53 -47.16
CA VAL A 354 2.29 -4.34 -46.05
C VAL A 354 3.42 -5.12 -45.40
N SER A 355 3.64 -4.88 -44.12
CA SER A 355 4.41 -5.77 -43.26
C SER A 355 3.59 -6.12 -42.03
N ARG A 356 3.55 -7.40 -41.67
CA ARG A 356 2.92 -7.82 -40.41
C ARG A 356 3.82 -7.38 -39.24
N SER A 357 3.38 -6.38 -38.48
CA SER A 357 4.08 -5.88 -37.29
C SER A 357 3.79 -6.72 -36.04
N ALA A 358 2.54 -7.16 -35.88
CA ALA A 358 2.07 -7.96 -34.75
C ALA A 358 0.91 -8.88 -35.16
N THR A 359 0.59 -9.86 -34.30
CA THR A 359 -0.60 -10.70 -34.44
C THR A 359 -1.26 -10.81 -33.08
N TYR A 360 -2.52 -10.40 -33.00
CA TYR A 360 -3.32 -10.46 -31.78
C TYR A 360 -4.43 -11.49 -31.94
N PRO A 361 -4.73 -12.28 -30.90
CA PRO A 361 -5.90 -13.15 -30.91
C PRO A 361 -7.19 -12.30 -30.97
N PRO A 362 -8.29 -12.82 -31.54
CA PRO A 362 -9.58 -12.14 -31.50
C PRO A 362 -10.01 -11.89 -30.05
N MET A 363 -10.48 -10.68 -29.77
CA MET A 363 -10.83 -10.25 -28.43
C MET A 363 -12.20 -10.81 -28.02
N LYS A 364 -12.23 -11.67 -27.00
CA LYS A 364 -13.48 -12.27 -26.48
C LYS A 364 -14.32 -11.28 -25.65
N SER A 365 -13.67 -10.36 -24.96
CA SER A 365 -14.30 -9.41 -24.04
C SER A 365 -13.37 -8.23 -23.83
N ARG A 366 -13.95 -7.03 -23.66
CA ARG A 366 -13.21 -5.80 -23.34
C ARG A 366 -13.76 -5.17 -22.07
N ARG A 367 -12.87 -4.59 -21.28
CA ARG A 367 -13.28 -3.71 -20.19
C ARG A 367 -13.69 -2.35 -20.76
N VAL A 368 -14.99 -2.05 -20.67
CA VAL A 368 -15.57 -0.77 -21.10
C VAL A 368 -15.28 0.25 -19.98
N GLY A 369 -14.59 1.33 -20.32
CA GLY A 369 -14.04 2.31 -19.36
C GLY A 369 -14.93 3.51 -19.05
N TYR A 370 -16.16 3.55 -19.60
CA TYR A 370 -17.07 4.69 -19.50
C TYR A 370 -17.46 5.09 -18.06
N ARG A 371 -17.51 4.12 -17.14
CA ARG A 371 -17.75 4.34 -15.70
C ARG A 371 -16.52 4.05 -14.86
N ARG A 372 -15.46 4.83 -15.07
CA ARG A 372 -14.23 4.69 -14.30
C ARG A 372 -14.45 5.12 -12.86
N ASN A 373 -13.96 4.29 -11.94
CA ASN A 373 -13.77 4.68 -10.54
C ASN A 373 -12.41 5.38 -10.43
N GLU A 374 -12.40 6.68 -10.12
CA GLU A 374 -11.20 7.50 -10.20
C GLU A 374 -10.20 7.20 -9.07
N ARG A 375 -10.68 6.92 -7.86
CA ARG A 375 -9.87 6.44 -6.74
C ARG A 375 -10.30 5.04 -6.30
N LEU A 376 -9.55 4.01 -6.67
CA LEU A 376 -9.78 2.64 -6.19
C LEU A 376 -9.26 2.49 -4.75
N HIS A 377 -10.09 2.03 -3.82
CA HIS A 377 -9.66 1.77 -2.43
C HIS A 377 -8.89 0.44 -2.31
N SER A 378 -7.87 0.41 -1.47
CA SER A 378 -7.15 -0.80 -1.10
C SER A 378 -7.94 -1.63 -0.09
N ALA A 379 -7.64 -2.94 0.00
CA ALA A 379 -8.27 -3.82 0.98
C ALA A 379 -8.02 -3.36 2.43
N ALA A 380 -6.85 -2.77 2.72
CA ALA A 380 -6.53 -2.22 4.03
C ALA A 380 -7.39 -1.00 4.38
N GLU A 381 -7.59 -0.08 3.42
CA GLU A 381 -8.47 1.09 3.59
C GLU A 381 -9.91 0.63 3.87
N ILE A 382 -10.44 -0.32 3.10
CA ILE A 382 -11.80 -0.85 3.29
C ILE A 382 -11.93 -1.57 4.65
N SER A 383 -10.93 -2.37 5.03
CA SER A 383 -10.94 -3.13 6.29
C SER A 383 -10.91 -2.25 7.53
N ALA A 384 -10.35 -1.03 7.45
CA ALA A 384 -10.32 -0.09 8.57
C ALA A 384 -11.71 0.49 8.90
N VAL A 385 -12.67 0.42 7.97
CA VAL A 385 -14.03 0.98 8.11
C VAL A 385 -15.07 -0.06 8.50
N VAL A 386 -14.77 -1.35 8.37
CA VAL A 386 -15.61 -2.41 8.94
C VAL A 386 -15.38 -2.44 10.46
N LEU A 387 -15.91 -1.44 11.15
CA LEU A 387 -16.08 -1.48 12.59
C LEU A 387 -17.18 -2.51 12.90
N ALA A 388 -16.99 -3.28 13.97
CA ALA A 388 -17.93 -4.34 14.40
C ALA A 388 -19.39 -3.84 14.54
N ALA A 389 -19.61 -2.54 14.70
CA ALA A 389 -20.93 -1.92 14.81
C ALA A 389 -21.75 -1.90 13.49
N ASP A 390 -21.12 -1.90 12.32
CA ASP A 390 -21.81 -1.73 11.03
C ASP A 390 -22.11 -3.07 10.30
N VAL A 391 -21.65 -4.20 10.86
CA VAL A 391 -21.97 -5.54 10.34
C VAL A 391 -23.34 -5.96 10.87
N ARG A 392 -24.37 -6.01 10.02
CA ARG A 392 -25.67 -6.61 10.36
C ARG A 392 -25.78 -8.02 9.77
N TYR A 393 -26.09 -8.99 10.61
CA TYR A 393 -26.42 -10.35 10.18
C TYR A 393 -27.85 -10.38 9.62
N ALA A 394 -28.18 -11.45 8.88
CA ALA A 394 -29.48 -11.58 8.20
C ALA A 394 -30.68 -11.64 9.17
N ASP A 395 -30.44 -11.88 10.45
CA ASP A 395 -31.40 -11.83 11.55
C ASP A 395 -31.58 -10.43 12.15
N GLY A 396 -30.86 -9.43 11.66
CA GLY A 396 -30.90 -8.05 12.11
C GLY A 396 -29.97 -7.71 13.28
N GLN A 397 -29.23 -8.68 13.84
CA GLN A 397 -28.24 -8.41 14.89
C GLN A 397 -27.02 -7.67 14.32
N THR A 398 -26.53 -6.67 15.04
CA THR A 398 -25.29 -5.97 14.75
C THR A 398 -24.09 -6.79 15.27
N GLY A 399 -22.90 -6.63 14.70
CA GLY A 399 -21.68 -7.23 15.26
C GLY A 399 -21.30 -6.68 16.64
N GLN A 400 -21.96 -5.59 17.08
CA GLN A 400 -21.93 -5.07 18.44
C GLN A 400 -22.80 -5.89 19.41
N ASP A 401 -23.91 -6.45 18.92
CA ASP A 401 -24.77 -7.38 19.69
C ASP A 401 -24.10 -8.75 19.91
N LEU A 402 -23.03 -9.03 19.16
CA LEU A 402 -22.15 -10.19 19.32
C LEU A 402 -20.88 -9.90 20.12
N GLN A 403 -20.60 -8.65 20.48
CA GLN A 403 -19.63 -8.38 21.54
C GLN A 403 -20.22 -8.88 22.87
N PRO A 404 -19.42 -9.42 23.81
CA PRO A 404 -19.95 -9.80 25.11
C PRO A 404 -20.55 -8.57 25.81
N TYR A 405 -21.87 -8.45 25.73
CA TYR A 405 -22.67 -7.47 26.43
C TYR A 405 -22.76 -7.92 27.88
N GLU A 406 -22.00 -7.32 28.79
CA GLU A 406 -22.20 -7.49 30.24
C GLU A 406 -22.74 -6.23 30.92
N PRO A 407 -23.97 -5.82 30.58
CA PRO A 407 -24.88 -5.28 31.58
C PRO A 407 -25.75 -6.40 32.17
N GLY A 408 -25.40 -6.86 33.37
CA GLY A 408 -26.18 -7.87 34.11
C GLY A 408 -25.51 -9.23 34.32
N ALA A 409 -24.22 -9.41 34.00
CA ALA A 409 -23.50 -10.65 34.32
C ALA A 409 -23.37 -10.94 35.84
N THR A 410 -23.78 -9.99 36.68
CA THR A 410 -23.93 -10.15 38.14
C THR A 410 -25.37 -10.34 38.61
N ASP A 411 -26.36 -10.38 37.71
CA ASP A 411 -27.80 -10.40 38.06
C ASP A 411 -28.31 -11.82 38.34
N GLY A 412 -27.61 -12.48 39.27
CA GLY A 412 -27.89 -13.84 39.73
C GLY A 412 -27.17 -14.25 41.02
N ALA A 413 -26.26 -13.42 41.54
CA ALA A 413 -25.71 -13.63 42.88
C ALA A 413 -26.70 -13.07 43.92
N VAL A 414 -27.60 -13.94 44.40
CA VAL A 414 -28.44 -13.63 45.56
C VAL A 414 -27.54 -13.52 46.79
N LEU A 415 -27.15 -12.30 47.16
CA LEU A 415 -26.71 -12.01 48.52
C LEU A 415 -27.97 -11.82 49.37
N ASP A 416 -28.16 -12.69 50.36
CA ASP A 416 -29.21 -12.52 51.37
C ASP A 416 -28.99 -11.18 52.08
N PRO A 417 -29.93 -10.22 51.97
CA PRO A 417 -29.78 -8.88 52.53
C PRO A 417 -29.92 -8.84 54.06
N THR A 418 -30.09 -9.99 54.72
CA THR A 418 -30.23 -10.08 56.19
C THR A 418 -29.05 -10.73 56.91
N ALA A 419 -28.05 -11.26 56.20
CA ALA A 419 -26.86 -11.84 56.80
C ALA A 419 -25.74 -10.80 56.95
N GLU A 420 -25.51 -10.32 58.18
CA GLU A 420 -24.34 -9.49 58.50
C GLU A 420 -23.05 -10.22 58.04
N HIS A 421 -22.33 -9.62 57.08
CA HIS A 421 -20.97 -9.97 56.61
C HIS A 421 -20.80 -10.91 55.38
N GLY A 422 -21.83 -11.18 54.57
CA GLY A 422 -21.62 -11.79 53.24
C GLY A 422 -21.01 -13.21 53.25
N ALA A 423 -21.32 -14.00 54.27
CA ALA A 423 -20.93 -15.40 54.37
C ALA A 423 -21.78 -16.31 53.47
N LEU A 424 -21.17 -17.37 52.91
CA LEU A 424 -21.90 -18.46 52.23
C LEU A 424 -22.48 -19.39 53.31
N VAL A 425 -23.59 -20.08 53.07
CA VAL A 425 -24.20 -21.01 54.04
C VAL A 425 -24.00 -22.45 53.59
N ASP A 426 -23.64 -23.35 54.52
CA ASP A 426 -23.51 -24.78 54.24
C ASP A 426 -24.88 -25.48 54.10
N ALA A 427 -24.87 -26.77 53.73
CA ALA A 427 -26.08 -27.57 53.52
C ALA A 427 -26.96 -27.73 54.79
N ASN A 428 -26.43 -27.38 55.97
CA ASN A 428 -27.12 -27.42 57.26
C ASN A 428 -27.51 -26.02 57.77
N GLY A 429 -27.23 -24.95 57.01
CA GLY A 429 -27.57 -23.57 57.34
C GLY A 429 -26.56 -22.85 58.24
N PHE A 430 -25.34 -23.35 58.39
CA PHE A 430 -24.26 -22.65 59.12
C PHE A 430 -23.45 -21.72 58.19
N PRO A 431 -23.15 -20.47 58.61
CA PRO A 431 -22.38 -19.54 57.79
C PRO A 431 -20.89 -19.89 57.73
N ILE A 432 -20.37 -20.03 56.51
CA ILE A 432 -18.96 -20.20 56.13
C ILE A 432 -18.41 -18.84 55.68
N PHE A 433 -17.37 -18.36 56.35
CA PHE A 433 -16.79 -17.05 56.06
C PHE A 433 -15.78 -17.13 54.90
N PRO A 434 -15.71 -16.13 54.00
CA PRO A 434 -14.79 -16.15 52.85
C PRO A 434 -13.31 -16.34 53.23
N SER A 435 -12.91 -15.93 54.44
CA SER A 435 -11.55 -16.14 54.97
C SER A 435 -11.20 -17.61 55.24
N GLU A 436 -12.18 -18.50 55.39
CA GLU A 436 -12.00 -19.93 55.66
C GLU A 436 -11.87 -20.76 54.36
N LEU A 437 -12.19 -20.16 53.22
CA LEU A 437 -12.04 -20.74 51.88
C LEU A 437 -10.78 -20.25 51.16
N LEU A 438 -10.14 -19.18 51.64
CA LEU A 438 -8.89 -18.69 51.09
C LEU A 438 -7.74 -19.65 51.46
N ASN A 439 -7.08 -20.19 50.43
CA ASN A 439 -5.98 -21.17 50.48
C ASN A 439 -6.37 -22.62 50.81
N THR A 440 -7.66 -22.95 50.77
CA THR A 440 -8.15 -24.30 51.02
C THR A 440 -8.13 -25.12 49.73
N ALA A 441 -7.52 -26.30 49.74
CA ALA A 441 -7.46 -27.15 48.54
C ALA A 441 -8.85 -27.67 48.18
N VAL A 442 -9.38 -27.25 47.02
CA VAL A 442 -10.63 -27.76 46.46
C VAL A 442 -10.29 -28.92 45.52
N SER A 443 -10.90 -30.07 45.76
CA SER A 443 -10.70 -31.28 44.97
C SER A 443 -12.03 -31.75 44.36
N LEU A 444 -11.96 -32.30 43.15
CA LEU A 444 -13.10 -32.91 42.49
C LEU A 444 -13.03 -34.42 42.71
N SER A 445 -14.03 -34.99 43.37
CA SER A 445 -14.11 -36.42 43.60
C SER A 445 -14.54 -37.16 42.31
N PRO A 446 -14.19 -38.45 42.16
CA PRO A 446 -14.53 -39.23 40.96
C PRO A 446 -16.04 -39.38 40.70
N ASP A 447 -16.89 -39.17 41.70
CA ASP A 447 -18.35 -39.14 41.59
C ASP A 447 -18.92 -37.75 41.25
N GLY A 448 -18.04 -36.78 40.93
CA GLY A 448 -18.39 -35.47 40.40
C GLY A 448 -18.72 -34.43 41.47
N ARG A 449 -18.35 -34.64 42.74
CA ARG A 449 -18.57 -33.68 43.83
C ARG A 449 -17.35 -32.78 44.01
N LEU A 450 -17.58 -31.49 44.20
CA LEU A 450 -16.56 -30.52 44.57
C LEU A 450 -16.46 -30.51 46.10
N ILE A 451 -15.30 -30.85 46.63
CA ILE A 451 -15.06 -30.99 48.06
C ILE A 451 -13.92 -30.04 48.46
N ALA A 452 -14.17 -29.20 49.46
CA ALA A 452 -13.15 -28.36 50.10
C ALA A 452 -12.76 -28.95 51.45
N ALA A 453 -11.45 -29.03 51.72
CA ALA A 453 -10.89 -29.58 52.94
C ALA A 453 -10.58 -28.46 53.95
N ILE A 454 -11.57 -28.05 54.74
CA ILE A 454 -11.45 -26.90 55.66
C ILE A 454 -10.91 -27.38 57.01
N GLU A 455 -9.85 -26.76 57.52
CA GLU A 455 -9.22 -27.08 58.80
C GLU A 455 -9.93 -26.33 59.94
N GLN A 456 -10.50 -27.05 60.91
CA GLN A 456 -11.15 -26.43 62.06
C GLN A 456 -10.11 -25.96 63.10
N ILE A 457 -10.49 -24.92 63.85
CA ILE A 457 -9.76 -24.45 65.04
C ILE A 457 -9.81 -25.58 66.11
N GLY A 458 -8.82 -26.46 66.08
CA GLY A 458 -8.78 -27.70 66.86
C GLY A 458 -7.97 -28.84 66.23
N GLY A 459 -7.54 -28.71 64.97
CA GLY A 459 -6.60 -29.65 64.32
C GLY A 459 -7.24 -30.83 63.60
N GLY A 460 -8.54 -30.75 63.26
CA GLY A 460 -9.23 -31.71 62.40
C GLY A 460 -9.61 -31.08 61.05
N ILE A 461 -9.48 -31.85 59.96
CA ILE A 461 -9.87 -31.44 58.61
C ILE A 461 -11.26 -32.03 58.31
N ASP A 462 -12.27 -31.17 58.13
CA ASP A 462 -13.60 -31.58 57.68
C ASP A 462 -13.74 -31.40 56.17
N GLN A 463 -14.31 -32.41 55.50
CA GLN A 463 -14.57 -32.38 54.07
C GLN A 463 -15.98 -31.84 53.81
N VAL A 464 -16.05 -30.60 53.30
CA VAL A 464 -17.32 -29.92 53.03
C VAL A 464 -17.64 -30.04 51.54
N GLU A 465 -18.80 -30.63 51.21
CA GLU A 465 -19.32 -30.74 49.83
C GLU A 465 -19.85 -29.37 49.40
N LEU A 466 -19.20 -28.75 48.42
CA LEU A 466 -19.58 -27.46 47.85
C LEU A 466 -20.62 -27.59 46.73
N GLY A 467 -20.81 -28.80 46.20
CA GLY A 467 -21.80 -29.10 45.18
C GLY A 467 -21.40 -30.30 44.31
N ARG A 468 -22.33 -30.72 43.44
CA ARG A 468 -22.14 -31.83 42.50
C ARG A 468 -22.23 -31.32 41.07
N LEU A 469 -21.26 -31.67 40.25
CA LEU A 469 -21.32 -31.50 38.81
C LEU A 469 -21.91 -32.78 38.20
N SER A 470 -23.19 -32.76 37.82
CA SER A 470 -23.79 -33.90 37.10
C SER A 470 -24.12 -33.59 35.66
N LEU A 471 -23.58 -34.44 34.78
CA LEU A 471 -23.84 -34.49 33.33
C LEU A 471 -25.32 -34.48 32.89
N PRO A 472 -26.33 -34.87 33.70
CA PRO A 472 -27.74 -34.73 33.32
C PRO A 472 -28.26 -33.29 33.26
N ASP A 473 -27.54 -32.28 33.77
CA ASP A 473 -27.96 -30.87 33.73
C ASP A 473 -27.44 -30.11 32.49
N MET A 474 -26.70 -30.79 31.61
CA MET A 474 -26.50 -30.40 30.20
C MET A 474 -27.50 -31.16 29.31
N GLY A 475 -28.78 -30.81 29.41
CA GLY A 475 -29.88 -31.17 28.50
C GLY A 475 -29.68 -32.34 27.52
N VAL A 476 -29.95 -33.57 28.01
CA VAL A 476 -30.49 -34.75 27.29
C VAL A 476 -29.86 -35.15 25.93
N ALA A 477 -29.11 -36.26 25.93
CA ALA A 477 -28.89 -37.08 24.74
C ALA A 477 -29.25 -38.56 25.00
N THR A 478 -30.21 -39.08 24.24
CA THR A 478 -30.76 -40.45 24.31
C THR A 478 -29.74 -41.52 23.85
N ALA A 479 -30.02 -42.81 24.12
CA ALA A 479 -29.14 -43.94 23.75
C ALA A 479 -28.75 -43.98 22.24
N ALA A 480 -29.60 -43.45 21.36
CA ALA A 480 -29.33 -43.30 19.93
C ALA A 480 -28.23 -42.25 19.63
N GLN A 481 -28.14 -41.20 20.44
CA GLN A 481 -27.16 -40.13 20.29
C GLN A 481 -25.78 -40.52 20.85
N LYS A 482 -25.72 -41.44 21.83
CA LYS A 482 -24.46 -42.09 22.23
C LYS A 482 -23.87 -42.97 21.12
N MET A 483 -24.70 -43.74 20.41
CA MET A 483 -24.24 -44.47 19.21
C MET A 483 -23.82 -43.54 18.07
N GLN A 484 -24.47 -42.38 17.92
CA GLN A 484 -24.02 -41.35 16.98
C GLN A 484 -22.70 -40.70 17.40
N LEU A 485 -22.46 -40.53 18.71
CA LEU A 485 -21.19 -40.01 19.24
C LEU A 485 -20.05 -41.01 19.00
N ASP A 486 -20.25 -42.30 19.24
CA ASP A 486 -19.25 -43.33 18.93
C ASP A 486 -19.00 -43.44 17.42
N SER A 487 -20.04 -43.31 16.59
CA SER A 487 -19.89 -43.20 15.12
C SER A 487 -19.18 -41.91 14.70
N ALA A 488 -19.40 -40.80 15.41
CA ALA A 488 -18.73 -39.53 15.18
C ALA A 488 -17.27 -39.57 15.59
N ILE A 489 -16.92 -40.29 16.67
CA ILE A 489 -15.53 -40.51 17.10
C ILE A 489 -14.79 -41.40 16.11
N LEU A 490 -15.45 -42.43 15.56
CA LEU A 490 -14.90 -43.27 14.48
C LEU A 490 -14.71 -42.46 13.18
N LYS A 491 -15.69 -41.64 12.80
CA LYS A 491 -15.58 -40.71 11.66
C LYS A 491 -14.53 -39.62 11.90
N LEU A 492 -14.35 -39.17 13.13
CA LEU A 492 -13.29 -38.23 13.50
C LEU A 492 -11.92 -38.89 13.42
N SER A 493 -11.79 -40.15 13.84
CA SER A 493 -10.56 -40.93 13.70
C SER A 493 -10.22 -41.19 12.24
N GLU A 494 -11.21 -41.50 11.40
CA GLU A 494 -11.05 -41.59 9.95
C GLU A 494 -10.72 -40.23 9.33
N ALA A 495 -11.34 -39.15 9.79
CA ALA A 495 -11.06 -37.79 9.34
C ALA A 495 -9.64 -37.35 9.72
N VAL A 496 -9.15 -37.72 10.91
CA VAL A 496 -7.78 -37.47 11.36
C VAL A 496 -6.79 -38.30 10.54
N ALA A 497 -7.10 -39.57 10.23
CA ALA A 497 -6.28 -40.39 9.33
C ALA A 497 -6.25 -39.82 7.89
N ARG A 498 -7.39 -39.34 7.39
CA ARG A 498 -7.47 -38.62 6.09
C ARG A 498 -6.78 -37.27 6.14
N LEU A 499 -6.79 -36.58 7.27
CA LEU A 499 -6.09 -35.31 7.46
C LEU A 499 -4.58 -35.52 7.50
N ALA A 500 -4.10 -36.57 8.18
CA ALA A 500 -2.68 -36.94 8.19
C ALA A 500 -2.21 -37.34 6.78
N THR A 501 -3.00 -38.17 6.08
CA THR A 501 -2.70 -38.55 4.68
C THR A 501 -2.80 -37.34 3.75
N GLY A 502 -3.78 -36.46 3.98
CA GLY A 502 -4.00 -35.22 3.26
C GLY A 502 -2.90 -34.20 3.48
N GLN A 503 -2.32 -34.13 4.68
CA GLN A 503 -1.19 -33.29 5.03
C GLN A 503 0.11 -33.82 4.42
N ALA A 504 0.31 -35.14 4.38
CA ALA A 504 1.41 -35.73 3.63
C ALA A 504 1.28 -35.43 2.12
N ARG A 505 0.07 -35.47 1.57
CA ARG A 505 -0.22 -35.12 0.17
C ARG A 505 -0.06 -33.63 -0.10
N ALA A 506 -0.49 -32.78 0.83
CA ALA A 506 -0.32 -31.34 0.77
C ALA A 506 1.17 -30.97 0.83
N ASN A 507 1.94 -31.59 1.72
CA ASN A 507 3.40 -31.41 1.78
C ASN A 507 4.10 -31.90 0.51
N ALA A 508 3.63 -32.98 -0.11
CA ALA A 508 4.12 -33.41 -1.42
C ALA A 508 3.76 -32.41 -2.53
N ILE A 509 2.52 -31.90 -2.56
CA ILE A 509 2.08 -30.86 -3.50
C ILE A 509 2.86 -29.55 -3.29
N PHE A 510 3.11 -29.14 -2.05
CA PHE A 510 3.90 -27.95 -1.74
C PHE A 510 5.36 -28.10 -2.19
N ARG A 511 5.94 -29.30 -2.02
CA ARG A 511 7.29 -29.61 -2.52
C ARG A 511 7.32 -29.64 -4.06
N ASP A 512 6.34 -30.25 -4.71
CA ASP A 512 6.24 -30.31 -6.18
C ASP A 512 5.90 -28.94 -6.80
N ALA A 513 5.19 -28.09 -6.05
CA ALA A 513 4.93 -26.69 -6.40
C ALA A 513 6.14 -25.78 -6.15
N GLY A 514 7.24 -26.29 -5.57
CA GLY A 514 8.47 -25.53 -5.32
C GLY A 514 8.38 -24.55 -4.15
N LEU A 515 7.45 -24.75 -3.21
CA LEU A 515 7.32 -23.96 -1.99
C LEU A 515 8.20 -24.55 -0.89
N TYR A 516 9.08 -23.76 -0.28
CA TYR A 516 9.93 -24.17 0.82
C TYR A 516 10.05 -23.08 1.88
N THR A 517 10.23 -23.46 3.15
CA THR A 517 10.42 -22.50 4.24
C THR A 517 11.91 -22.34 4.50
N ASP A 518 12.39 -21.11 4.39
CA ASP A 518 13.79 -20.79 4.65
C ASP A 518 14.09 -20.92 6.16
N ALA A 519 15.12 -21.70 6.51
CA ALA A 519 15.43 -22.06 7.89
C ALA A 519 15.97 -20.89 8.73
N ALA A 520 16.50 -19.84 8.09
CA ALA A 520 17.02 -18.66 8.77
C ALA A 520 15.94 -17.59 9.04
N SER A 521 15.00 -17.41 8.11
CA SER A 521 13.96 -16.37 8.20
C SER A 521 12.58 -16.88 8.61
N GLY A 522 12.32 -18.19 8.54
CA GLY A 522 11.02 -18.78 8.86
C GLY A 522 9.90 -18.45 7.85
N LEU A 523 10.23 -17.79 6.73
CA LEU A 523 9.29 -17.41 5.69
C LEU A 523 9.18 -18.50 4.61
N THR A 524 7.95 -18.82 4.20
CA THR A 524 7.68 -19.75 3.10
C THR A 524 7.81 -19.03 1.76
N LYS A 525 8.76 -19.48 0.93
CA LYS A 525 9.11 -18.90 -0.36
C LYS A 525 8.78 -19.87 -1.50
N LEU A 526 8.55 -19.32 -2.70
CA LEU A 526 8.31 -20.06 -3.94
C LEU A 526 9.56 -20.01 -4.81
N PHE A 527 10.21 -21.15 -5.05
CA PHE A 527 11.47 -21.27 -5.78
C PHE A 527 11.44 -20.62 -7.17
N ALA A 528 10.31 -20.73 -7.89
CA ALA A 528 10.14 -20.11 -9.21
C ALA A 528 10.19 -18.57 -9.16
N ILE A 529 9.67 -17.95 -8.10
CA ILE A 529 9.69 -16.49 -7.92
C ILE A 529 11.09 -16.03 -7.53
N GLU A 530 11.79 -16.77 -6.67
CA GLU A 530 13.16 -16.42 -6.26
C GLU A 530 14.14 -16.54 -7.43
N SER A 531 14.04 -17.61 -8.22
CA SER A 531 14.84 -17.76 -9.45
C SER A 531 14.54 -16.67 -10.48
N ARG A 532 13.28 -16.23 -10.59
CA ARG A 532 12.91 -15.14 -11.51
C ARG A 532 13.33 -13.76 -10.98
N ALA A 533 13.25 -13.53 -9.68
CA ALA A 533 13.74 -12.32 -9.03
C ALA A 533 15.26 -12.19 -9.16
N GLU A 534 15.99 -13.29 -9.03
CA GLU A 534 17.43 -13.36 -9.25
C GLU A 534 17.79 -13.11 -10.73
N GLN A 535 17.01 -13.67 -11.68
CA GLN A 535 17.14 -13.35 -13.11
C GLN A 535 16.90 -11.87 -13.40
N ILE A 536 15.85 -11.26 -12.85
CA ILE A 536 15.53 -9.83 -13.04
C ILE A 536 16.62 -8.95 -12.42
N THR A 537 17.14 -9.32 -11.25
CA THR A 537 18.25 -8.63 -10.60
C THR A 537 19.51 -8.67 -11.47
N ASN A 538 19.86 -9.85 -11.99
CA ASN A 538 20.99 -10.00 -12.90
C ASN A 538 20.79 -9.26 -14.23
N LEU A 539 19.55 -9.24 -14.77
CA LEU A 539 19.22 -8.50 -15.98
C LEU A 539 19.35 -6.99 -15.75
N SER A 540 18.87 -6.48 -14.60
CA SER A 540 18.98 -5.08 -14.21
C SER A 540 20.44 -4.65 -14.05
N VAL A 541 21.27 -5.47 -13.40
CA VAL A 541 22.73 -5.23 -13.29
C VAL A 541 23.38 -5.21 -14.68
N THR A 542 23.03 -6.15 -15.56
CA THR A 542 23.58 -6.22 -16.93
C THR A 542 23.13 -5.03 -17.79
N LEU A 543 21.86 -4.64 -17.68
CA LEU A 543 21.30 -3.51 -18.42
C LEU A 543 21.88 -2.18 -17.91
N ASN A 544 22.07 -2.01 -16.60
CA ASN A 544 22.71 -0.83 -16.02
C ASN A 544 24.19 -0.74 -16.40
N ALA A 545 24.90 -1.88 -16.48
CA ALA A 545 26.26 -1.94 -17.01
C ALA A 545 26.31 -1.60 -18.51
N ALA A 546 25.34 -2.08 -19.30
CA ALA A 546 25.21 -1.74 -20.71
C ALA A 546 24.87 -0.26 -20.93
N ILE A 547 23.95 0.31 -20.15
CA ILE A 547 23.59 1.73 -20.15
C ILE A 547 24.79 2.60 -19.75
N SER A 548 25.54 2.20 -18.72
CA SER A 548 26.79 2.90 -18.35
C SER A 548 27.84 2.82 -19.47
N SER A 549 28.00 1.66 -20.11
CA SER A 549 28.91 1.53 -21.26
C SER A 549 28.45 2.32 -22.49
N ILE A 550 27.14 2.49 -22.69
CA ILE A 550 26.57 3.29 -23.77
C ILE A 550 26.76 4.77 -23.47
N ASN A 551 26.47 5.22 -22.24
CA ASN A 551 26.69 6.61 -21.81
C ASN A 551 28.17 7.00 -21.87
N LEU A 552 29.09 6.07 -21.58
CA LEU A 552 30.53 6.31 -21.70
C LEU A 552 31.03 6.33 -23.17
N LYS A 553 30.29 5.71 -24.11
CA LYS A 553 30.65 5.64 -25.54
C LYS A 553 29.82 6.56 -26.44
N ALA A 554 28.80 7.25 -25.91
CA ALA A 554 27.82 8.00 -26.70
C ALA A 554 27.58 9.45 -26.23
N SER A 555 28.47 10.06 -25.44
CA SER A 555 28.47 11.53 -25.37
C SER A 555 29.10 12.07 -26.65
N VAL A 556 28.29 12.78 -27.43
CA VAL A 556 28.72 13.54 -28.62
C VAL A 556 29.92 14.43 -28.27
N ASP A 557 30.01 14.91 -27.02
CA ASP A 557 31.14 15.66 -26.48
C ASP A 557 32.46 14.89 -26.46
N TYR A 558 32.48 13.62 -26.06
CA TYR A 558 33.72 12.84 -26.03
C TYR A 558 34.23 12.53 -27.44
N VAL A 559 33.32 12.16 -28.35
CA VAL A 559 33.67 11.86 -29.75
C VAL A 559 34.10 13.14 -30.49
N ASN A 560 33.41 14.27 -30.28
CA ASN A 560 33.80 15.55 -30.88
C ASN A 560 35.10 16.10 -30.29
N THR A 561 35.34 15.93 -28.98
CA THR A 561 36.60 16.34 -28.35
C THR A 561 37.77 15.48 -28.81
N ALA A 562 37.58 14.16 -28.95
CA ALA A 562 38.60 13.24 -29.46
C ALA A 562 38.89 13.45 -30.96
N ILE A 563 37.88 13.77 -31.77
CA ILE A 563 38.07 14.14 -33.18
C ILE A 563 38.78 15.50 -33.28
N ALA A 564 38.39 16.48 -32.46
CA ALA A 564 39.01 17.82 -32.46
C ALA A 564 40.48 17.77 -31.99
N THR A 565 40.83 16.96 -30.99
CA THR A 565 42.22 16.78 -30.53
C THR A 565 43.07 15.92 -31.45
N ALA A 566 42.46 15.02 -32.24
CA ALA A 566 43.18 14.20 -33.21
C ALA A 566 43.45 14.91 -34.56
N VAL A 567 42.66 15.94 -34.90
CA VAL A 567 42.68 16.57 -36.24
C VAL A 567 43.29 17.99 -36.24
N LEU A 568 43.31 18.70 -35.11
CA LEU A 568 43.78 20.10 -35.06
C LEU A 568 45.06 20.28 -34.25
N ASP A 569 45.95 21.12 -34.78
CA ASP A 569 47.18 21.55 -34.11
C ASP A 569 46.82 22.31 -32.80
N PRO A 570 47.45 22.00 -31.65
CA PRO A 570 47.18 22.64 -30.36
C PRO A 570 47.21 24.17 -30.35
N SER A 571 47.87 24.79 -31.33
CA SER A 571 47.91 26.25 -31.51
C SER A 571 46.61 26.88 -32.05
N GLN A 572 45.67 26.09 -32.58
CA GLN A 572 44.38 26.59 -33.12
C GLN A 572 43.20 26.48 -32.15
N ILE A 573 43.36 25.77 -31.02
CA ILE A 573 42.31 25.53 -30.02
C ILE A 573 41.90 26.83 -29.30
N ALA A 574 42.85 27.74 -29.06
CA ALA A 574 42.59 29.00 -28.34
C ALA A 574 41.64 29.97 -29.08
N ASN A 575 41.56 29.91 -30.41
CA ASN A 575 40.60 30.70 -31.19
C ASN A 575 39.18 30.13 -31.11
N PHE A 576 39.03 28.84 -30.80
CA PHE A 576 37.73 28.20 -30.68
C PHE A 576 37.06 28.50 -29.34
N ASP A 577 37.83 28.62 -28.25
CA ASP A 577 37.32 29.07 -26.94
C ASP A 577 36.73 30.50 -27.03
N ALA A 578 37.39 31.40 -27.75
CA ALA A 578 36.88 32.76 -27.96
C ALA A 578 35.59 32.78 -28.81
N ILE A 579 35.41 31.83 -29.73
CA ILE A 579 34.20 31.69 -30.55
C ILE A 579 33.07 31.04 -29.74
N LEU A 580 33.37 30.03 -28.92
CA LEU A 580 32.41 29.39 -28.00
C LEU A 580 31.86 30.39 -26.98
N VAL A 581 32.72 31.20 -26.36
CA VAL A 581 32.29 32.25 -25.44
C VAL A 581 31.42 33.31 -26.14
N ARG A 582 31.75 33.68 -27.38
CA ARG A 582 30.93 34.62 -28.17
C ARG A 582 29.61 34.01 -28.63
N LEU A 583 29.58 32.71 -28.91
CA LEU A 583 28.36 31.99 -29.28
C LEU A 583 27.42 31.90 -28.08
N THR A 584 27.93 31.53 -26.90
CA THR A 584 27.13 31.49 -25.67
C THR A 584 26.64 32.87 -25.27
N SER A 585 27.46 33.93 -25.44
CA SER A 585 27.02 35.30 -25.19
C SER A 585 25.95 35.77 -26.20
N ALA A 586 26.07 35.38 -27.47
CA ALA A 586 25.08 35.71 -28.50
C ALA A 586 23.76 34.95 -28.29
N GLU A 587 23.81 33.70 -27.82
CA GLU A 587 22.62 32.92 -27.45
C GLU A 587 21.88 33.57 -26.27
N VAL A 588 22.60 34.01 -25.23
CA VAL A 588 22.01 34.75 -24.10
C VAL A 588 21.39 36.08 -24.52
N ASP A 589 22.04 36.82 -25.43
CA ASP A 589 21.50 38.08 -25.96
C ASP A 589 20.25 37.86 -26.83
N ILE A 590 20.20 36.77 -27.61
CA ILE A 590 19.05 36.39 -28.43
C ILE A 590 17.85 36.02 -27.55
N ASP A 591 18.06 35.25 -26.48
CA ASP A 591 17.00 34.89 -25.54
C ASP A 591 16.45 36.13 -24.80
N GLY A 592 17.33 37.07 -24.42
CA GLY A 592 16.93 38.35 -23.83
C GLY A 592 16.15 39.26 -24.79
N LEU A 593 16.53 39.29 -26.07
CA LEU A 593 15.80 39.99 -27.12
C LEU A 593 14.44 39.34 -27.40
N GLN A 594 14.34 38.01 -27.41
CA GLN A 594 13.07 37.28 -27.53
C GLN A 594 12.13 37.59 -26.36
N ALA A 595 12.64 37.65 -25.13
CA ALA A 595 11.85 38.03 -23.95
C ALA A 595 11.36 39.50 -24.02
N SER A 596 12.18 40.43 -24.53
CA SER A 596 11.78 41.84 -24.70
C SER A 596 10.73 42.02 -25.81
N VAL A 597 10.82 41.24 -26.89
CA VAL A 597 9.84 41.21 -27.98
C VAL A 597 8.50 40.66 -27.51
N LEU A 598 8.48 39.63 -26.66
CA LEU A 598 7.27 39.11 -26.01
C LEU A 598 6.59 40.15 -25.10
N LEU A 599 7.36 40.91 -24.30
CA LEU A 599 6.78 41.90 -23.38
C LEU A 599 6.24 43.17 -24.06
N LYS A 600 6.84 43.62 -25.17
CA LYS A 600 6.39 44.83 -25.89
C LYS A 600 5.28 44.57 -26.91
N ALA A 601 5.14 43.33 -27.38
CA ALA A 601 4.09 42.95 -28.32
C ALA A 601 2.68 42.94 -27.69
N ASP A 602 2.55 42.63 -26.40
CA ASP A 602 1.25 42.48 -25.73
C ASP A 602 0.58 43.81 -25.31
N ALA A 603 1.32 44.80 -24.80
CA ALA A 603 0.68 45.96 -24.15
C ALA A 603 0.13 47.02 -25.13
N THR A 604 0.81 47.24 -26.26
CA THR A 604 0.48 48.36 -27.17
C THR A 604 -0.50 47.93 -28.25
N THR A 605 -0.31 46.73 -28.80
CA THR A 605 -1.12 46.18 -29.89
C THR A 605 -2.54 45.82 -29.44
N VAL A 606 -2.70 45.28 -28.23
CA VAL A 606 -4.01 44.90 -27.67
C VAL A 606 -4.86 46.13 -27.34
N THR A 607 -4.23 47.23 -26.92
CA THR A 607 -4.95 48.48 -26.61
C THR A 607 -5.48 49.16 -27.88
N THR A 608 -4.70 49.17 -28.97
CA THR A 608 -5.16 49.72 -30.26
C THR A 608 -6.21 48.82 -30.91
N LEU A 609 -6.04 47.49 -30.84
CA LEU A 609 -6.96 46.52 -31.42
C LEU A 609 -8.34 46.56 -30.74
N SER A 610 -8.39 46.71 -29.42
CA SER A 610 -9.63 46.91 -28.65
C SER A 610 -10.42 48.14 -29.10
N GLY A 611 -9.74 49.27 -29.38
CA GLY A 611 -10.36 50.49 -29.88
C GLY A 611 -10.97 50.35 -31.28
N THR A 612 -10.27 49.67 -32.20
CA THR A 612 -10.79 49.39 -33.56
C THR A 612 -11.96 48.41 -33.57
N VAL A 613 -11.96 47.39 -32.70
CA VAL A 613 -13.07 46.42 -32.62
C VAL A 613 -14.36 47.07 -32.15
N VAL A 614 -14.28 47.98 -31.15
CA VAL A 614 -15.45 48.74 -30.68
C VAL A 614 -16.01 49.67 -31.77
N SER A 615 -15.14 50.30 -32.55
CA SER A 615 -15.52 51.16 -33.69
C SER A 615 -16.17 50.38 -34.85
N VAL A 616 -15.62 49.21 -35.19
CA VAL A 616 -16.17 48.35 -36.24
C VAL A 616 -17.54 47.78 -35.82
N GLN A 617 -17.70 47.41 -34.56
CA GLN A 617 -18.96 46.89 -34.05
C GLN A 617 -20.07 47.95 -34.04
N SER A 618 -19.74 49.23 -33.78
CA SER A 618 -20.72 50.32 -33.92
C SER A 618 -21.09 50.58 -35.38
N ALA A 619 -20.13 50.51 -36.30
CA ALA A 619 -20.37 50.67 -37.74
C ALA A 619 -21.23 49.53 -38.32
N LEU A 620 -21.00 48.29 -37.87
CA LEU A 620 -21.77 47.12 -38.30
C LEU A 620 -23.20 47.16 -37.76
N SER A 621 -23.40 47.64 -36.53
CA SER A 621 -24.74 47.84 -35.94
C SER A 621 -25.54 48.91 -36.70
N ALA A 622 -24.88 50.00 -37.12
CA ALA A 622 -25.49 51.05 -37.95
C ALA A 622 -25.82 50.56 -39.38
N LEU A 623 -24.94 49.76 -39.99
CA LEU A 623 -25.16 49.16 -41.32
C LEU A 623 -26.30 48.14 -41.29
N THR A 624 -26.39 47.33 -40.23
CA THR A 624 -27.49 46.37 -40.01
C THR A 624 -28.84 47.09 -39.88
N GLY A 625 -28.90 48.23 -39.19
CA GLY A 625 -30.10 49.08 -39.14
C GLY A 625 -30.46 49.73 -40.48
N THR A 626 -29.47 50.00 -41.34
CA THR A 626 -29.68 50.57 -42.68
C THR A 626 -30.17 49.52 -43.69
N VAL A 627 -29.72 48.26 -43.55
CA VAL A 627 -30.17 47.14 -44.40
C VAL A 627 -31.57 46.69 -44.02
N ALA A 628 -31.91 46.67 -42.73
CA ALA A 628 -33.28 46.38 -42.26
C ALA A 628 -34.30 47.43 -42.75
N SER A 629 -33.91 48.71 -42.86
CA SER A 629 -34.80 49.79 -43.32
C SER A 629 -34.89 49.92 -44.85
N LYS A 630 -33.92 49.43 -45.63
CA LYS A 630 -34.00 49.37 -47.11
C LYS A 630 -34.69 48.11 -47.65
N ALA A 631 -34.90 47.09 -46.82
CA ALA A 631 -35.65 45.89 -47.17
C ALA A 631 -37.18 46.04 -46.97
N ASP A 632 -37.66 47.19 -46.48
CA ASP A 632 -39.06 47.37 -46.11
C ASP A 632 -39.91 47.99 -47.25
N SER A 633 -40.68 47.11 -47.90
CA SER A 633 -41.97 47.26 -48.61
C SER A 633 -42.25 48.41 -49.62
N THR A 634 -41.53 49.53 -49.65
CA THR A 634 -41.92 50.69 -50.49
C THR A 634 -41.41 50.64 -51.94
N THR A 635 -40.22 50.06 -52.18
CA THR A 635 -39.65 49.96 -53.55
C THR A 635 -40.16 48.72 -54.30
N VAL A 636 -40.43 47.63 -53.57
CA VAL A 636 -41.00 46.39 -54.14
C VAL A 636 -42.48 46.58 -54.50
N ASN A 637 -43.27 47.26 -53.66
CA ASN A 637 -44.67 47.58 -53.99
C ASN A 637 -44.81 48.57 -55.16
N ALA A 638 -43.84 49.47 -55.39
CA ALA A 638 -43.86 50.39 -56.51
C ALA A 638 -43.60 49.70 -57.87
N ILE A 639 -42.90 48.56 -57.87
CA ILE A 639 -42.63 47.75 -59.06
C ILE A 639 -43.84 46.87 -59.39
N ASP A 640 -44.50 46.28 -58.39
CA ASP A 640 -45.75 45.52 -58.57
C ASP A 640 -46.89 46.39 -59.11
N VAL A 641 -47.03 47.63 -58.63
CA VAL A 641 -48.04 48.58 -59.12
C VAL A 641 -47.76 49.02 -60.57
N ARG A 642 -46.48 49.20 -60.94
CA ARG A 642 -46.10 49.57 -62.32
C ARG A 642 -46.27 48.42 -63.30
N LEU A 643 -46.04 47.18 -62.86
CA LEU A 643 -46.23 45.99 -63.68
C LEU A 643 -47.73 45.73 -63.93
N ALA A 644 -48.57 45.83 -62.90
CA ALA A 644 -50.03 45.75 -63.05
C ALA A 644 -50.61 46.86 -63.96
N SER A 645 -50.06 48.08 -63.92
CA SER A 645 -50.44 49.17 -64.82
C SER A 645 -50.00 48.93 -66.27
N ALA A 646 -48.82 48.36 -66.49
CA ALA A 646 -48.33 48.01 -67.83
C ALA A 646 -49.15 46.85 -68.44
N GLU A 647 -49.51 45.84 -67.64
CA GLU A 647 -50.32 44.68 -68.04
C GLU A 647 -51.77 45.07 -68.37
N SER A 648 -52.35 46.03 -67.63
CA SER A 648 -53.66 46.61 -67.94
C SER A 648 -53.67 47.42 -69.25
N THR A 649 -52.55 48.08 -69.59
CA THR A 649 -52.41 48.87 -70.83
C THR A 649 -52.23 47.99 -72.07
N LEU A 650 -51.60 46.83 -71.93
CA LEU A 650 -51.40 45.85 -73.02
C LEU A 650 -52.64 44.99 -73.28
N THR A 651 -53.46 44.72 -72.26
CA THR A 651 -54.74 44.00 -72.44
C THR A 651 -55.83 44.92 -73.05
N ALA A 652 -55.64 46.24 -73.00
CA ALA A 652 -56.52 47.24 -73.62
C ALA A 652 -56.23 47.51 -75.11
N LEU A 653 -55.19 46.89 -75.69
CA LEU A 653 -54.85 47.00 -77.12
C LEU A 653 -55.09 45.67 -77.84
N GLY A 654 -56.36 45.27 -77.87
CA GLY A 654 -56.89 44.22 -78.74
C GLY A 654 -57.90 44.81 -79.74
N ASP A 655 -57.60 44.61 -81.03
CA ASP A 655 -58.43 44.80 -82.22
C ASP A 655 -58.79 46.22 -82.74
N THR A 656 -58.08 46.61 -83.79
CA THR A 656 -58.48 47.61 -84.78
C THR A 656 -59.56 47.06 -85.71
N ALA A 657 -60.83 47.24 -85.31
CA ALA A 657 -61.96 47.17 -86.23
C ALA A 657 -63.03 48.20 -85.84
N SER A 658 -62.70 49.49 -85.90
CA SER A 658 -63.66 50.56 -86.22
C SER A 658 -62.98 51.93 -86.33
N ILE A 659 -63.45 52.72 -87.32
CA ILE A 659 -63.08 54.12 -87.62
C ILE A 659 -61.94 54.30 -88.65
N SER A 660 -62.13 53.72 -89.83
CA SER A 660 -61.75 54.34 -91.11
C SER A 660 -62.99 54.91 -91.81
N GLN A 661 -63.75 55.74 -91.07
CA GLN A 661 -64.78 56.57 -91.68
C GLN A 661 -64.96 57.89 -90.93
N ALA A 662 -63.87 58.67 -90.81
CA ALA A 662 -63.95 60.10 -90.54
C ALA A 662 -62.64 60.86 -90.89
N VAL A 663 -61.98 60.53 -92.01
CA VAL A 663 -61.25 61.57 -92.76
C VAL A 663 -62.12 61.91 -93.96
N THR A 664 -62.93 62.94 -93.72
CA THR A 664 -63.38 63.90 -94.72
C THR A 664 -64.41 63.35 -95.72
N ALA A 665 -65.68 63.49 -95.34
CA ALA A 665 -66.65 63.95 -96.31
C ALA A 665 -66.07 65.19 -97.01
N SER A 666 -65.75 65.09 -98.31
CA SER A 666 -65.90 66.19 -99.28
C SER A 666 -65.31 65.87 -100.66
N ARG A 667 -66.20 65.98 -101.66
CA ARG A 667 -66.04 66.09 -103.13
C ARG A 667 -65.99 64.74 -103.87
N ARG A 668 -66.91 64.38 -104.78
CA ARG A 668 -68.02 65.07 -105.47
C ARG A 668 -68.87 64.00 -106.20
N LEU A 669 -70.19 64.11 -106.16
CA LEU A 669 -71.09 63.76 -107.28
C LEU A 669 -71.23 65.04 -108.16
N PRO A 670 -71.85 65.07 -109.36
CA PRO A 670 -71.94 64.14 -110.50
C PRO A 670 -71.58 64.90 -111.83
N GLN A 671 -71.99 64.33 -112.98
CA GLN A 671 -72.14 64.93 -114.33
C GLN A 671 -70.96 64.67 -115.32
N ILE A 672 -71.14 64.26 -116.58
CA ILE A 672 -72.32 64.18 -117.46
C ILE A 672 -71.92 63.43 -118.76
N THR A 673 -72.88 62.70 -119.33
CA THR A 673 -73.11 62.34 -120.74
C THR A 673 -72.03 61.72 -121.63
N ASP A 674 -72.52 60.74 -122.40
CA ASP A 674 -72.22 60.47 -123.79
C ASP A 674 -71.73 61.68 -124.63
N LEU A 675 -70.85 61.33 -125.57
CA LEU A 675 -70.64 61.97 -126.88
C LEU A 675 -69.91 63.33 -126.91
N SER A 676 -68.57 63.30 -126.82
CA SER A 676 -67.72 64.20 -127.61
C SER A 676 -66.36 63.57 -127.92
N ALA A 677 -66.07 63.49 -129.21
CA ALA A 677 -65.03 62.69 -129.82
C ALA A 677 -63.67 63.42 -129.91
N MET A 678 -62.62 62.59 -130.12
CA MET A 678 -61.35 62.88 -130.83
C MET A 678 -60.03 63.19 -130.09
N ASN A 679 -59.90 63.13 -128.75
CA ASN A 679 -58.56 63.28 -128.11
C ASN A 679 -58.13 62.19 -127.09
N MET A 680 -58.93 61.16 -126.80
CA MET A 680 -58.58 60.13 -125.79
C MET A 680 -57.78 58.91 -126.31
N LEU A 681 -57.65 58.72 -127.63
CA LEU A 681 -57.06 57.48 -128.17
C LEU A 681 -55.53 57.38 -127.97
N ALA A 682 -54.80 58.49 -127.91
CA ALA A 682 -53.34 58.50 -127.71
C ALA A 682 -52.90 58.34 -126.24
N ALA A 683 -53.67 58.88 -125.29
CA ALA A 683 -53.40 58.74 -123.86
C ALA A 683 -53.77 57.34 -123.32
N LEU A 684 -54.82 56.72 -123.87
CA LEU A 684 -55.24 55.38 -123.51
C LEU A 684 -54.22 54.31 -123.92
N ALA A 685 -53.54 54.48 -125.07
CA ALA A 685 -52.53 53.54 -125.55
C ALA A 685 -51.26 53.52 -124.66
N GLN A 686 -50.83 54.67 -124.11
CA GLN A 686 -49.70 54.70 -123.17
C GLN A 686 -50.08 54.16 -121.78
N GLY A 687 -51.31 54.42 -121.31
CA GLY A 687 -51.83 53.85 -120.06
C GLY A 687 -51.95 52.32 -120.09
N ASP A 688 -52.36 51.74 -121.23
CA ASP A 688 -52.51 50.29 -121.39
C ASP A 688 -51.15 49.56 -121.37
N ILE A 689 -50.10 50.14 -121.93
CA ILE A 689 -48.74 49.57 -121.86
C ILE A 689 -48.21 49.58 -120.42
N ALA A 690 -48.39 50.68 -119.68
CA ALA A 690 -47.96 50.79 -118.28
C ALA A 690 -48.75 49.84 -117.36
N ALA A 691 -50.06 49.69 -117.58
CA ALA A 691 -50.90 48.75 -116.84
C ALA A 691 -50.49 47.29 -117.06
N ARG A 692 -50.15 46.90 -118.31
CA ARG A 692 -49.65 45.56 -118.64
C ARG A 692 -48.28 45.29 -118.01
N SER A 693 -47.37 46.26 -118.01
CA SER A 693 -46.06 46.14 -117.34
C SER A 693 -46.21 45.96 -115.82
N LEU A 694 -47.11 46.72 -115.20
CA LEU A 694 -47.38 46.59 -113.76
C LEU A 694 -48.00 45.22 -113.44
N GLN A 695 -48.94 44.73 -114.26
CA GLN A 695 -49.52 43.40 -114.09
C GLN A 695 -48.49 42.28 -114.19
N VAL A 696 -47.51 42.37 -115.10
CA VAL A 696 -46.41 41.39 -115.19
C VAL A 696 -45.53 41.43 -113.94
N SER A 697 -45.16 42.61 -113.44
CA SER A 697 -44.37 42.73 -112.21
C SER A 697 -45.11 42.20 -110.96
N ILE A 698 -46.42 42.44 -110.87
CA ILE A 698 -47.27 41.89 -109.80
C ILE A 698 -47.37 40.37 -109.91
N ALA A 699 -47.50 39.82 -111.13
CA ALA A 699 -47.53 38.37 -111.34
C ALA A 699 -46.20 37.71 -110.94
N GLN A 700 -45.06 38.33 -111.27
CA GLN A 700 -43.74 37.85 -110.86
C GLN A 700 -43.54 37.91 -109.34
N ALA A 701 -43.91 39.02 -108.69
CA ALA A 701 -43.85 39.14 -107.23
C ALA A 701 -44.73 38.11 -106.53
N ARG A 702 -45.92 37.80 -107.07
CA ARG A 702 -46.79 36.74 -106.55
C ARG A 702 -46.19 35.35 -106.73
N GLN A 703 -45.52 35.08 -107.85
CA GLN A 703 -44.84 33.81 -108.08
C GLN A 703 -43.66 33.62 -107.12
N GLU A 704 -42.88 34.68 -106.86
CA GLU A 704 -41.78 34.65 -105.89
C GLU A 704 -42.27 34.46 -104.44
N LEU A 705 -43.31 35.20 -104.03
CA LEU A 705 -43.93 35.05 -102.70
C LEU A 705 -44.47 33.63 -102.49
N THR A 706 -45.13 33.07 -103.50
CA THR A 706 -45.67 31.71 -103.43
C THR A 706 -44.54 30.68 -103.32
N ALA A 707 -43.45 30.86 -104.06
CA ALA A 707 -42.28 29.99 -103.98
C ALA A 707 -41.62 30.02 -102.58
N ARG A 708 -41.47 31.21 -101.97
CA ARG A 708 -40.91 31.36 -100.61
C ARG A 708 -41.80 30.73 -99.54
N ILE A 709 -43.11 30.97 -99.59
CA ILE A 709 -44.07 30.37 -98.65
C ILE A 709 -44.02 28.84 -98.70
N ILE A 710 -43.99 28.25 -99.91
CA ILE A 710 -43.90 26.79 -100.06
C ILE A 710 -42.57 26.27 -99.49
N SER A 711 -41.46 26.97 -99.71
CA SER A 711 -40.15 26.60 -99.17
C SER A 711 -40.12 26.66 -97.64
N ASP A 712 -40.65 27.71 -97.02
CA ASP A 712 -40.67 27.88 -95.57
C ASP A 712 -41.58 26.84 -94.90
N VAL A 713 -42.75 26.58 -95.46
CA VAL A 713 -43.67 25.54 -94.97
C VAL A 713 -43.03 24.14 -95.10
N ALA A 714 -42.29 23.87 -96.17
CA ALA A 714 -41.57 22.61 -96.33
C ALA A 714 -40.42 22.47 -95.30
N ALA A 715 -39.67 23.54 -95.03
CA ALA A 715 -38.62 23.55 -94.01
C ALA A 715 -39.20 23.36 -92.60
N GLU A 716 -40.33 24.00 -92.29
CA GLU A 716 -41.02 23.84 -91.02
C GLU A 716 -41.57 22.41 -90.84
N ALA A 717 -42.13 21.81 -91.89
CA ALA A 717 -42.62 20.43 -91.84
C ALA A 717 -41.49 19.43 -91.55
N ILE A 718 -40.30 19.64 -92.13
CA ILE A 718 -39.10 18.83 -91.86
C ILE A 718 -38.63 19.00 -90.42
N ALA A 719 -38.56 20.25 -89.92
CA ALA A 719 -38.18 20.52 -88.53
C ALA A 719 -39.15 19.89 -87.52
N ARG A 720 -40.46 19.95 -87.79
CA ARG A 720 -41.48 19.28 -86.95
C ARG A 720 -41.37 17.75 -87.00
N LEU A 721 -41.06 17.18 -88.17
CA LEU A 721 -40.84 15.73 -88.29
C LEU A 721 -39.60 15.28 -87.52
N GLN A 722 -38.50 16.05 -87.61
CA GLN A 722 -37.26 15.77 -86.85
C GLN A 722 -37.50 15.86 -85.34
N LEU A 723 -38.19 16.91 -84.87
CA LEU A 723 -38.57 17.04 -83.47
C LEU A 723 -39.46 15.87 -83.01
N GLY A 724 -40.38 15.39 -83.85
CA GLY A 724 -41.19 14.21 -83.56
C GLY A 724 -40.37 12.93 -83.37
N VAL A 725 -39.32 12.74 -84.18
CA VAL A 725 -38.37 11.61 -84.04
C VAL A 725 -37.54 11.75 -82.76
N GLU A 726 -37.05 12.94 -82.44
CA GLU A 726 -36.29 13.21 -81.22
C GLU A 726 -37.15 12.97 -79.97
N ILE A 727 -38.40 13.45 -79.96
CA ILE A 727 -39.36 13.18 -78.87
C ILE A 727 -39.61 11.67 -78.73
N GLY A 728 -39.80 10.94 -79.83
CA GLY A 728 -39.97 9.48 -79.80
C GLY A 728 -38.76 8.75 -79.23
N THR A 729 -37.55 9.23 -79.56
CA THR A 729 -36.29 8.69 -79.04
C THR A 729 -36.14 8.97 -77.54
N VAL A 730 -36.45 10.19 -77.10
CA VAL A 730 -36.45 10.55 -75.67
C VAL A 730 -37.48 9.72 -74.89
N ALA A 731 -38.68 9.53 -75.42
CA ALA A 731 -39.70 8.70 -74.79
C ALA A 731 -39.25 7.23 -74.61
N ALA A 732 -38.58 6.66 -75.62
CA ALA A 732 -38.02 5.31 -75.53
C ALA A 732 -36.86 5.20 -74.52
N ALA A 733 -35.99 6.20 -74.48
CA ALA A 733 -34.89 6.26 -73.50
C ALA A 733 -35.43 6.37 -72.06
N VAL A 734 -36.44 7.22 -71.83
CA VAL A 734 -37.10 7.35 -70.51
C VAL A 734 -37.78 6.04 -70.11
N GLN A 735 -38.45 5.35 -71.03
CA GLN A 735 -39.07 4.05 -70.74
C GLN A 735 -38.03 3.00 -70.34
N THR A 736 -36.88 2.97 -71.03
CA THR A 736 -35.77 2.05 -70.74
C THR A 736 -35.18 2.33 -69.36
N GLU A 737 -34.95 3.60 -69.04
CA GLU A 737 -34.47 4.04 -67.73
C GLU A 737 -35.44 3.68 -66.60
N GLN A 738 -36.75 3.86 -66.82
CA GLN A 738 -37.78 3.47 -65.85
C GLN A 738 -37.76 1.97 -65.58
N THR A 739 -37.64 1.14 -66.62
CA THR A 739 -37.50 -0.31 -66.45
C THR A 739 -36.22 -0.66 -65.69
N ALA A 740 -35.08 -0.05 -66.02
CA ALA A 740 -33.82 -0.29 -65.33
C ALA A 740 -33.88 0.07 -63.83
N ARG A 741 -34.55 1.17 -63.46
CA ARG A 741 -34.78 1.54 -62.06
C ARG A 741 -35.68 0.54 -61.33
N VAL A 742 -36.77 0.12 -61.95
CA VAL A 742 -37.69 -0.87 -61.35
C VAL A 742 -37.00 -2.21 -61.11
N ASP A 743 -36.17 -2.67 -62.06
CA ASP A 743 -35.39 -3.89 -61.91
C ASP A 743 -34.35 -3.75 -60.77
N GLY A 744 -33.69 -2.59 -60.68
CA GLY A 744 -32.77 -2.25 -59.59
C GLY A 744 -33.46 -2.24 -58.22
N ASP A 745 -34.62 -1.60 -58.11
CA ASP A 745 -35.42 -1.53 -56.88
C ASP A 745 -35.90 -2.93 -56.45
N THR A 746 -36.27 -3.78 -57.41
CA THR A 746 -36.68 -5.17 -57.15
C THR A 746 -35.52 -6.03 -56.64
N ALA A 747 -34.32 -5.84 -57.19
CA ALA A 747 -33.11 -6.51 -56.72
C ALA A 747 -32.69 -6.03 -55.32
N LEU A 748 -32.82 -4.73 -55.04
CA LEU A 748 -32.55 -4.15 -53.72
C LEU A 748 -33.54 -4.68 -52.67
N ALA A 749 -34.83 -4.72 -53.00
CA ALA A 749 -35.86 -5.28 -52.11
C ALA A 749 -35.60 -6.75 -51.77
N SER A 750 -35.15 -7.55 -52.75
CA SER A 750 -34.80 -8.96 -52.54
C SER A 750 -33.57 -9.13 -51.65
N SER A 751 -32.56 -8.28 -51.85
CA SER A 751 -31.34 -8.26 -51.02
C SER A 751 -31.67 -7.85 -49.58
N LEU A 752 -32.56 -6.88 -49.39
CA LEU A 752 -33.03 -6.44 -48.07
C LEU A 752 -33.78 -7.56 -47.34
N ALA A 753 -34.66 -8.29 -48.02
CA ALA A 753 -35.38 -9.42 -47.43
C ALA A 753 -34.42 -10.53 -46.97
N THR A 754 -33.37 -10.81 -47.76
CA THR A 754 -32.32 -11.78 -47.40
C THR A 754 -31.54 -11.31 -46.18
N TYR A 755 -31.10 -10.06 -46.17
CA TYR A 755 -30.39 -9.46 -45.04
C TYR A 755 -31.22 -9.49 -43.75
N GLN A 756 -32.53 -9.20 -43.82
CA GLN A 756 -33.44 -9.30 -42.68
C GLN A 756 -33.51 -10.73 -42.12
N ALA A 757 -33.57 -11.75 -42.98
CA ALA A 757 -33.59 -13.16 -42.57
C ALA A 757 -32.27 -13.60 -41.92
N GLU A 758 -31.13 -13.23 -42.50
CA GLU A 758 -29.80 -13.52 -41.95
C GLU A 758 -29.57 -12.82 -40.61
N THR A 759 -30.03 -11.57 -40.47
CA THR A 759 -29.97 -10.81 -39.21
C THR A 759 -30.81 -11.49 -38.13
N ALA A 760 -32.02 -11.94 -38.46
CA ALA A 760 -32.87 -12.66 -37.52
C ALA A 760 -32.24 -13.99 -37.07
N SER A 761 -31.61 -14.73 -37.98
CA SER A 761 -30.89 -15.97 -37.67
C SER A 761 -29.66 -15.71 -36.78
N SER A 762 -28.89 -14.67 -37.09
CA SER A 762 -27.73 -14.24 -36.31
C SER A 762 -28.13 -13.83 -34.89
N LEU A 763 -29.23 -13.07 -34.76
CA LEU A 763 -29.77 -12.67 -33.45
C LEU A 763 -30.19 -13.88 -32.60
N ALA A 764 -30.84 -14.88 -33.21
CA ALA A 764 -31.21 -16.11 -32.51
C ALA A 764 -29.97 -16.90 -32.02
N THR A 765 -28.91 -16.95 -32.84
CA THR A 765 -27.64 -17.58 -32.48
C THR A 765 -26.94 -16.84 -31.33
N VAL A 766 -26.89 -15.51 -31.40
CA VAL A 766 -26.33 -14.67 -30.33
C VAL A 766 -27.10 -14.85 -29.03
N ASN A 767 -28.44 -14.84 -29.06
CA ASN A 767 -29.26 -15.06 -27.86
C ASN A 767 -28.99 -16.42 -27.22
N THR A 768 -28.82 -17.47 -28.04
CA THR A 768 -28.46 -18.81 -27.54
C THR A 768 -27.09 -18.80 -26.86
N ALA A 769 -26.10 -18.12 -27.46
CA ALA A 769 -24.76 -17.99 -26.88
C ALA A 769 -24.77 -17.15 -25.59
N VAL A 770 -25.55 -16.06 -25.53
CA VAL A 770 -25.71 -15.22 -24.33
C VAL A 770 -26.29 -16.02 -23.17
N ASN A 771 -27.32 -16.84 -23.42
CA ASN A 771 -27.90 -17.70 -22.40
C ASN A 771 -26.88 -18.71 -21.86
N ALA A 772 -26.13 -19.38 -22.75
CA ALA A 772 -25.09 -20.32 -22.35
C ALA A 772 -23.96 -19.67 -21.53
N VAL A 773 -23.56 -18.43 -21.87
CA VAL A 773 -22.57 -17.66 -21.09
C VAL A 773 -23.13 -17.27 -19.72
N THR A 774 -24.40 -16.87 -19.66
CA THR A 774 -25.08 -16.50 -18.40
C THR A 774 -25.15 -17.69 -17.44
N ASP A 775 -25.46 -18.88 -17.95
CA ASP A 775 -25.47 -20.12 -17.16
C ASP A 775 -24.07 -20.46 -16.62
N ALA A 776 -23.04 -20.35 -17.47
CA ALA A 776 -21.65 -20.59 -17.07
C ALA A 776 -21.14 -19.57 -16.03
N GLN A 777 -21.53 -18.29 -16.16
CA GLN A 777 -21.22 -17.25 -15.20
C GLN A 777 -21.90 -17.51 -13.86
N SER A 778 -23.16 -17.96 -13.86
CA SER A 778 -23.90 -18.33 -12.65
C SER A 778 -23.22 -19.50 -11.92
N ALA A 779 -22.79 -20.54 -12.64
CA ALA A 779 -22.04 -21.66 -12.06
C ALA A 779 -20.68 -21.24 -11.49
N THR A 780 -19.99 -20.33 -12.17
CA THR A 780 -18.71 -19.76 -11.70
C THR A 780 -18.91 -18.94 -10.44
N ALA A 781 -19.96 -18.11 -10.37
CA ALA A 781 -20.31 -17.34 -9.19
C ALA A 781 -20.59 -18.25 -7.98
N SER A 782 -21.37 -19.33 -8.17
CA SER A 782 -21.59 -20.32 -7.10
C SER A 782 -20.29 -20.98 -6.63
N SER A 783 -19.39 -21.33 -7.55
CA SER A 783 -18.08 -21.90 -7.21
C SER A 783 -17.20 -20.91 -6.43
N LEU A 784 -17.25 -19.63 -6.78
CA LEU A 784 -16.53 -18.58 -6.07
C LEU A 784 -17.08 -18.37 -4.66
N THR A 785 -18.40 -18.35 -4.48
CA THR A 785 -19.03 -18.27 -3.16
C THR A 785 -18.63 -19.46 -2.28
N ALA A 786 -18.60 -20.68 -2.83
CA ALA A 786 -18.14 -21.87 -2.11
C ALA A 786 -16.65 -21.77 -1.72
N PHE A 787 -15.80 -21.27 -2.62
CA PHE A 787 -14.38 -21.05 -2.35
C PHE A 787 -14.15 -19.98 -1.26
N GLN A 788 -14.91 -18.88 -1.29
CA GLN A 788 -14.88 -17.84 -0.26
C GLN A 788 -15.28 -18.40 1.11
N ALA A 789 -16.33 -19.23 1.18
CA ALA A 789 -16.75 -19.88 2.42
C ALA A 789 -15.67 -20.84 2.96
N SER A 790 -15.04 -21.64 2.10
CA SER A 790 -13.94 -22.53 2.50
C SER A 790 -12.71 -21.76 2.98
N THR A 791 -12.38 -20.65 2.33
CA THR A 791 -11.26 -19.77 2.73
C THR A 791 -11.56 -19.10 4.06
N GLY A 792 -12.79 -18.61 4.28
CA GLY A 792 -13.22 -18.04 5.57
C GLY A 792 -13.15 -19.06 6.71
N ALA A 793 -13.59 -20.30 6.48
CA ALA A 793 -13.47 -21.38 7.46
C ALA A 793 -12.00 -21.72 7.77
N SER A 794 -11.14 -21.74 6.75
CA SER A 794 -9.70 -21.97 6.91
C SER A 794 -9.02 -20.86 7.71
N LEU A 795 -9.36 -19.60 7.43
CA LEU A 795 -8.87 -18.45 8.18
C LEU A 795 -9.29 -18.52 9.66
N ALA A 796 -10.55 -18.85 9.95
CA ALA A 796 -11.02 -19.04 11.32
C ALA A 796 -10.26 -20.17 12.04
N SER A 797 -9.99 -21.29 11.36
CA SER A 797 -9.20 -22.39 11.91
C SER A 797 -7.75 -21.98 12.22
N ILE A 798 -7.11 -21.22 11.34
CA ILE A 798 -5.75 -20.69 11.56
C ILE A 798 -5.74 -19.74 12.75
N THR A 799 -6.69 -18.81 12.82
CA THR A 799 -6.81 -17.87 13.95
C THR A 799 -6.97 -18.61 15.28
N ASN A 800 -7.85 -19.62 15.33
CA ASN A 800 -8.03 -20.45 16.52
C ASN A 800 -6.74 -21.19 16.91
N THR A 801 -6.00 -21.70 15.91
CA THR A 801 -4.71 -22.36 16.14
C THR A 801 -3.66 -21.39 16.69
N ASN A 802 -3.60 -20.17 16.16
CA ASN A 802 -2.67 -19.14 16.64
C ASN A 802 -3.00 -18.68 18.06
N ILE A 803 -4.29 -18.57 18.41
CA ILE A 803 -4.73 -18.28 19.78
C ILE A 803 -4.30 -19.43 20.71
N ALA A 804 -4.53 -20.68 20.33
CA ALA A 804 -4.13 -21.84 21.12
C ALA A 804 -2.60 -21.92 21.31
N GLN A 805 -1.82 -21.62 20.27
CA GLN A 805 -0.37 -21.53 20.36
C GLN A 805 0.10 -20.38 21.25
N THR A 806 -0.52 -19.20 21.13
CA THR A 806 -0.19 -18.03 21.98
C THR A 806 -0.46 -18.33 23.44
N ASN A 807 -1.59 -18.97 23.75
CA ASN A 807 -1.92 -19.40 25.11
C ASN A 807 -0.89 -20.42 25.61
N SER A 808 -0.52 -21.39 24.79
CA SER A 808 0.52 -22.37 25.14
C SER A 808 1.88 -21.70 25.38
N LEU A 809 2.27 -20.73 24.54
CA LEU A 809 3.50 -19.96 24.71
C LEU A 809 3.49 -19.13 25.98
N ASN A 810 2.36 -18.51 26.33
CA ASN A 810 2.21 -17.78 27.60
C ASN A 810 2.30 -18.73 28.81
N THR A 811 1.70 -19.92 28.73
CA THR A 811 1.84 -20.95 29.77
C THR A 811 3.29 -21.44 29.90
N ILE A 812 3.99 -21.65 28.78
CA ILE A 812 5.40 -22.04 28.77
C ILE A 812 6.26 -20.90 29.33
N ALA A 813 6.05 -19.66 28.91
CA ALA A 813 6.77 -18.49 29.42
C ALA A 813 6.54 -18.31 30.93
N GLY A 814 5.32 -18.52 31.41
CA GLY A 814 5.00 -18.57 32.84
C GLY A 814 5.77 -19.69 33.54
N SER A 815 5.79 -20.90 32.98
CA SER A 815 6.54 -22.04 33.53
C SER A 815 8.06 -21.78 33.56
N VAL A 816 8.61 -21.16 32.51
CA VAL A 816 10.02 -20.77 32.42
C VAL A 816 10.35 -19.68 33.42
N ASN A 817 9.48 -18.69 33.61
CA ASN A 817 9.67 -17.66 34.62
C ASN A 817 9.64 -18.27 36.02
N THR A 818 8.68 -19.15 36.33
CA THR A 818 8.63 -19.88 37.60
C THR A 818 9.86 -20.75 37.81
N LEU A 819 10.34 -21.44 36.77
CA LEU A 819 11.57 -22.22 36.84
C LEU A 819 12.78 -21.31 37.06
N SER A 820 12.87 -20.17 36.37
CA SER A 820 13.95 -19.19 36.50
C SER A 820 13.99 -18.57 37.89
N THR A 821 12.84 -18.17 38.45
CA THR A 821 12.75 -17.63 39.83
C THR A 821 13.05 -18.70 40.87
N THR A 822 12.60 -19.94 40.66
CA THR A 822 12.92 -21.07 41.54
C THR A 822 14.41 -21.40 41.48
N VAL A 823 15.00 -21.52 40.28
CA VAL A 823 16.44 -21.77 40.10
C VAL A 823 17.25 -20.62 40.68
N GLY A 824 16.84 -19.36 40.44
CA GLY A 824 17.46 -18.17 40.99
C GLY A 824 17.47 -18.16 42.52
N GLY A 825 16.33 -18.40 43.15
CA GLY A 825 16.20 -18.50 44.61
C GLY A 825 16.95 -19.69 45.21
N HIS A 826 17.12 -20.77 44.45
CA HIS A 826 17.78 -22.01 44.86
C HIS A 826 19.21 -22.15 44.35
N THR A 827 19.81 -21.08 43.77
CA THR A 827 21.13 -21.16 43.10
C THR A 827 22.20 -21.79 44.00
N ALA A 828 22.23 -21.45 45.29
CA ALA A 828 23.17 -22.01 46.26
C ALA A 828 22.92 -23.50 46.60
N SER A 829 21.65 -23.95 46.63
CA SER A 829 21.32 -25.35 46.88
C SER A 829 21.47 -26.23 45.62
N ILE A 830 21.23 -25.68 44.42
CA ILE A 830 21.50 -26.36 43.15
C ILE A 830 23.01 -26.52 42.93
N THR A 831 23.81 -25.50 43.28
CA THR A 831 25.29 -25.58 43.19
C THR A 831 25.86 -26.66 44.11
N SER A 832 25.28 -26.88 45.30
CA SER A 832 25.68 -27.96 46.21
C SER A 832 25.18 -29.36 45.78
N HIS A 833 24.22 -29.45 44.84
CA HIS A 833 23.65 -30.70 44.31
C HIS A 833 24.05 -30.98 42.85
N SER A 834 24.95 -30.20 42.25
CA SER A 834 25.38 -30.30 40.84
C SER A 834 26.20 -31.56 40.51
N SER A 835 26.53 -32.42 41.48
CA SER A 835 27.22 -33.69 41.23
C SER A 835 26.37 -34.90 41.61
N SER A 836 25.29 -35.13 40.85
CA SER A 836 24.81 -36.44 40.37
C SER A 836 23.29 -36.46 40.18
N ILE A 837 22.83 -36.36 38.92
CA ILE A 837 21.50 -36.82 38.50
C ILE A 837 21.72 -37.82 37.36
N ASN A 838 22.38 -38.94 37.69
CA ASN A 838 22.29 -40.20 36.94
C ASN A 838 22.76 -41.38 37.82
N GLY A 839 21.99 -41.71 38.85
CA GLY A 839 22.16 -42.98 39.58
C GLY A 839 23.31 -43.10 40.59
N LEU A 840 23.93 -42.01 41.03
CA LEU A 840 24.96 -42.04 42.09
C LEU A 840 24.55 -41.17 43.29
N SER A 841 24.43 -41.76 44.49
CA SER A 841 24.04 -41.05 45.71
C SER A 841 25.22 -40.28 46.31
N VAL A 842 25.21 -38.95 46.24
CA VAL A 842 26.04 -38.11 47.13
C VAL A 842 25.23 -36.89 47.58
N ARG A 843 25.00 -36.79 48.89
CA ARG A 843 24.36 -35.65 49.57
C ARG A 843 25.33 -35.12 50.62
N ILE A 844 25.68 -33.83 50.54
CA ILE A 844 26.27 -33.05 51.64
C ILE A 844 25.21 -32.00 52.01
N GLY A 845 24.74 -32.03 53.26
CA GLY A 845 23.92 -30.97 53.83
C GLY A 845 24.65 -30.38 55.03
N VAL A 846 25.11 -29.14 54.92
CA VAL A 846 25.53 -28.33 56.08
C VAL A 846 24.30 -27.55 56.51
N GLU A 847 23.82 -27.79 57.74
CA GLU A 847 22.80 -26.96 58.36
C GLU A 847 23.47 -25.68 58.87
N THR A 848 23.06 -24.53 58.31
CA THR A 848 23.65 -23.22 58.60
C THR A 848 23.08 -22.62 59.88
N ASP A 849 24.00 -22.12 60.70
CA ASP A 849 23.90 -21.24 61.88
C ASP A 849 22.49 -20.81 62.34
N VAL A 850 22.11 -21.28 63.53
CA VAL A 850 21.09 -20.65 64.38
C VAL A 850 21.73 -20.39 65.76
N ASN A 851 21.99 -19.12 66.08
CA ASN A 851 22.54 -18.66 67.37
C ASN A 851 23.94 -19.21 67.74
N GLY A 852 24.84 -19.37 66.77
CA GLY A 852 26.27 -19.65 67.04
C GLY A 852 26.59 -21.10 67.41
N TYR A 853 25.67 -22.04 67.17
CA TYR A 853 25.88 -23.47 67.35
C TYR A 853 25.66 -24.22 66.04
N VAL A 854 26.64 -25.07 65.67
CA VAL A 854 26.52 -26.04 64.57
C VAL A 854 26.02 -27.36 65.16
N THR A 855 24.92 -27.91 64.65
CA THR A 855 24.20 -29.05 65.24
C THR A 855 24.62 -30.43 64.73
N GLY A 856 25.42 -30.56 63.66
CA GLY A 856 26.05 -31.84 63.30
C GLY A 856 26.46 -32.01 61.83
N TRP A 857 27.22 -33.09 61.56
CA TRP A 857 27.59 -33.57 60.23
C TRP A 857 27.13 -35.04 60.08
N VAL A 858 26.46 -35.39 58.97
CA VAL A 858 26.02 -36.77 58.69
C VAL A 858 26.70 -37.27 57.42
N PHE A 859 27.37 -38.42 57.51
CA PHE A 859 28.01 -39.11 56.38
C PHE A 859 27.36 -40.49 56.20
N ASN A 860 26.75 -40.75 55.04
CA ASN A 860 26.18 -42.06 54.71
C ASN A 860 27.11 -42.82 53.75
N ASN A 861 27.52 -44.02 54.14
CA ASN A 861 28.43 -44.90 53.40
C ASN A 861 27.63 -45.99 52.66
N SER A 862 27.84 -46.12 51.34
CA SER A 862 27.37 -47.24 50.53
C SER A 862 28.28 -48.44 50.73
N GLY A 863 28.02 -49.18 51.83
CA GLY A 863 28.75 -50.34 52.33
C GLY A 863 29.75 -51.03 51.40
N LEU A 864 31.04 -50.76 51.62
CA LEU A 864 32.20 -51.68 51.62
C LEU A 864 33.47 -50.83 51.50
N GLY A 865 34.01 -50.40 52.65
CA GLY A 865 35.22 -49.57 52.74
C GLY A 865 35.10 -48.53 53.86
N ARG A 866 36.16 -48.34 54.64
CA ARG A 866 36.21 -47.37 55.75
C ARG A 866 35.90 -45.96 55.24
N SER A 867 35.04 -45.23 55.96
CA SER A 867 34.85 -43.79 55.76
C SER A 867 35.86 -43.04 56.61
N ASP A 868 36.91 -42.51 56.00
CA ASP A 868 37.84 -41.59 56.68
C ASP A 868 37.31 -40.17 56.58
N PHE A 869 37.20 -39.48 57.73
CA PHE A 869 36.94 -38.04 57.79
C PHE A 869 38.27 -37.29 57.91
N LEU A 870 38.75 -36.75 56.79
CA LEU A 870 40.04 -36.08 56.69
C LEU A 870 39.85 -34.55 56.58
N MET A 871 40.19 -33.82 57.63
CA MET A 871 40.25 -32.36 57.63
C MET A 871 41.67 -31.88 57.34
N ARG A 872 41.93 -31.31 56.16
CA ARG A 872 43.21 -30.68 55.81
C ARG A 872 43.20 -29.21 56.22
N VAL A 873 43.80 -28.90 57.36
CA VAL A 873 43.82 -27.54 57.93
C VAL A 873 45.19 -27.26 58.57
N ASP A 874 45.65 -26.00 58.52
CA ASP A 874 46.90 -25.57 59.17
C ASP A 874 46.81 -25.61 60.71
N ARG A 875 45.60 -25.38 61.22
CA ARG A 875 45.24 -25.47 62.64
C ARG A 875 43.82 -26.04 62.76
N PHE A 876 43.66 -27.09 63.56
CA PHE A 876 42.35 -27.59 63.96
C PHE A 876 42.15 -27.26 65.45
N GLY A 877 41.13 -26.49 65.80
CA GLY A 877 40.88 -26.08 67.19
C GLY A 877 39.40 -26.13 67.54
N ILE A 878 39.09 -26.62 68.73
CA ILE A 878 37.73 -26.61 69.28
C ILE A 878 37.63 -25.43 70.26
N ALA A 879 36.81 -24.44 69.95
CA ALA A 879 36.61 -23.22 70.75
C ALA A 879 35.14 -23.03 71.11
N SER A 880 34.89 -22.39 72.26
CA SER A 880 33.53 -22.00 72.65
C SER A 880 33.13 -20.70 71.92
N PRO A 881 31.90 -20.56 71.41
CA PRO A 881 31.43 -19.36 70.71
C PRO A 881 31.60 -18.05 71.51
N GLY A 882 31.55 -18.13 72.85
CA GLY A 882 31.67 -16.97 73.74
C GLY A 882 33.09 -16.58 74.12
N ASN A 883 34.11 -17.37 73.78
CA ASN A 883 35.51 -17.04 74.06
C ASN A 883 36.47 -17.74 73.09
N PRO A 884 36.69 -17.16 71.88
CA PRO A 884 37.48 -17.80 70.82
C PRO A 884 38.98 -17.95 71.14
N THR A 885 39.45 -17.37 72.25
CA THR A 885 40.85 -17.48 72.69
C THR A 885 41.11 -18.72 73.56
N LEU A 886 40.07 -19.37 74.07
CA LEU A 886 40.19 -20.60 74.86
C LEU A 886 39.94 -21.82 73.97
N VAL A 887 41.03 -22.50 73.61
CA VAL A 887 41.00 -23.71 72.77
C VAL A 887 41.49 -24.90 73.62
N PRO A 888 40.61 -25.69 74.26
CA PRO A 888 41.03 -26.78 75.15
C PRO A 888 41.78 -27.90 74.42
N PHE A 889 41.48 -28.08 73.12
CA PHE A 889 42.13 -29.02 72.22
C PHE A 889 42.44 -28.34 70.89
N GLU A 890 43.72 -28.35 70.51
CA GLU A 890 44.14 -27.93 69.18
C GLU A 890 45.22 -28.82 68.59
N ILE A 891 45.24 -28.90 67.26
CA ILE A 891 46.30 -29.52 66.48
C ILE A 891 46.93 -28.41 65.64
N VAL A 892 48.20 -28.13 65.90
CA VAL A 892 49.01 -27.15 65.18
C VAL A 892 50.39 -27.74 64.94
N GLY A 893 50.90 -27.64 63.71
CA GLY A 893 52.24 -28.15 63.38
C GLY A 893 52.40 -29.66 63.59
N GLY A 894 51.31 -30.43 63.50
CA GLY A 894 51.30 -31.89 63.69
C GLY A 894 51.31 -32.34 65.15
N VAL A 895 51.24 -31.43 66.12
CA VAL A 895 51.22 -31.74 67.56
C VAL A 895 49.84 -31.41 68.15
N ALA A 896 49.30 -32.32 68.94
CA ALA A 896 48.07 -32.10 69.71
C ALA A 896 48.40 -31.42 71.04
N TYR A 897 47.87 -30.21 71.25
CA TYR A 897 47.98 -29.47 72.50
C TYR A 897 46.68 -29.60 73.30
N MET A 898 46.81 -29.98 74.58
CA MET A 898 45.70 -30.06 75.54
C MET A 898 46.05 -29.24 76.78
N LYS A 899 45.28 -28.19 77.06
CA LYS A 899 45.58 -27.27 78.18
C LYS A 899 45.37 -27.89 79.56
N LYS A 900 44.41 -28.81 79.70
CA LYS A 900 44.15 -29.59 80.92
C LYS A 900 43.45 -30.90 80.54
N ALA A 901 44.08 -32.04 80.81
CA ALA A 901 43.51 -33.36 80.55
C ALA A 901 43.01 -34.00 81.85
N VAL A 902 41.72 -34.35 81.92
CA VAL A 902 41.16 -35.21 82.96
C VAL A 902 40.92 -36.56 82.32
N ILE A 903 41.79 -37.53 82.59
CA ILE A 903 41.77 -38.84 81.94
C ILE A 903 41.36 -39.88 82.97
N ARG A 904 40.16 -40.46 82.79
CA ARG A 904 39.63 -41.46 83.73
C ARG A 904 40.48 -42.74 83.74
N ASN A 905 40.87 -43.22 82.56
CA ASN A 905 41.79 -44.34 82.38
C ASN A 905 42.81 -43.96 81.30
N LEU A 906 44.08 -43.88 81.65
CA LEU A 906 45.16 -43.60 80.70
C LEU A 906 45.87 -44.90 80.33
N SER A 907 45.78 -45.30 79.07
CA SER A 907 46.60 -46.38 78.50
C SER A 907 47.62 -45.76 77.56
N VAL A 908 48.91 -45.89 77.87
CA VAL A 908 50.02 -45.37 77.07
C VAL A 908 51.14 -46.39 77.05
N GLU A 909 51.81 -46.52 75.91
CA GLU A 909 52.93 -47.45 75.75
C GLU A 909 54.17 -47.02 76.56
N THR A 910 54.38 -45.72 76.74
CA THR A 910 55.44 -45.20 77.61
C THR A 910 55.00 -43.88 78.26
N ILE A 911 55.04 -43.81 79.59
CA ILE A 911 54.82 -42.59 80.36
C ILE A 911 56.19 -41.97 80.69
N LYS A 912 56.39 -40.68 80.36
CA LYS A 912 57.60 -39.93 80.75
C LYS A 912 57.22 -38.87 81.79
N ILE A 913 57.58 -39.09 83.05
CA ILE A 913 57.35 -38.13 84.16
C ILE A 913 58.72 -37.67 84.66
N ALA A 914 58.99 -36.37 84.61
CA ALA A 914 60.23 -35.81 85.16
C ALA A 914 60.12 -35.77 86.70
N GLY A 915 61.03 -36.44 87.42
CA GLY A 915 61.19 -36.30 88.88
C GLY A 915 60.71 -37.45 89.79
N ASN A 916 60.39 -38.65 89.27
CA ASN A 916 60.21 -39.90 90.03
C ASN A 916 59.38 -39.84 91.35
N ALA A 917 58.29 -39.09 91.42
CA ALA A 917 57.50 -38.96 92.63
C ALA A 917 56.35 -40.00 92.71
N VAL A 918 56.63 -41.24 93.11
CA VAL A 918 55.62 -42.12 93.75
C VAL A 918 56.30 -43.15 94.68
N THR A 919 56.25 -42.97 96.02
CA THR A 919 56.20 -44.03 97.07
C THR A 919 56.19 -43.50 98.52
N ASP A 920 55.33 -44.06 99.40
CA ASP A 920 55.10 -43.71 100.82
C ASP A 920 55.84 -44.66 101.80
N ARG A 921 57.15 -44.48 102.01
CA ARG A 921 57.90 -45.14 103.12
C ARG A 921 58.34 -44.07 104.13
N ARG A 922 58.14 -44.31 105.43
CA ARG A 922 58.44 -43.32 106.50
C ARG A 922 59.63 -43.76 107.35
N PHE A 923 60.45 -42.78 107.76
CA PHE A 923 61.71 -42.99 108.47
C PHE A 923 61.84 -41.99 109.61
N ALA A 924 62.14 -42.48 110.81
CA ALA A 924 62.51 -41.66 111.96
C ALA A 924 63.91 -42.04 112.46
N GLN A 925 64.68 -41.03 112.85
CA GLN A 925 66.05 -41.21 113.33
C GLN A 925 66.26 -40.44 114.63
N MET A 926 67.11 -40.98 115.50
CA MET A 926 67.61 -40.26 116.66
C MET A 926 68.43 -39.05 116.21
N VAL A 927 68.11 -37.87 116.77
CA VAL A 927 68.86 -36.65 116.52
C VAL A 927 69.91 -36.46 117.62
N GLY A 928 71.18 -36.42 117.22
CA GLY A 928 72.33 -36.20 118.11
C GLY A 928 72.74 -37.42 118.95
N THR A 929 73.90 -37.32 119.59
CA THR A 929 74.37 -38.32 120.56
C THR A 929 73.68 -38.07 121.91
N ARG A 930 73.13 -39.11 122.54
CA ARG A 930 72.53 -39.02 123.87
C ARG A 930 73.41 -39.72 124.90
N SER A 931 73.90 -38.97 125.88
CA SER A 931 74.72 -39.47 126.99
C SER A 931 73.90 -39.50 128.28
N GLY A 932 73.97 -40.58 129.05
CA GLY A 932 73.22 -40.77 130.29
C GLY A 932 71.82 -41.39 130.14
N ALA A 933 71.49 -41.91 128.96
CA ALA A 933 70.18 -42.50 128.68
C ALA A 933 70.04 -43.88 129.37
N GLY A 934 68.93 -44.10 130.10
CA GLY A 934 68.60 -45.40 130.68
C GLY A 934 69.32 -45.73 131.99
N ALA A 935 69.19 -44.89 133.02
CA ALA A 935 69.57 -45.22 134.39
C ALA A 935 68.43 -45.97 135.10
N GLY A 936 68.09 -47.17 134.65
CA GLY A 936 66.97 -47.96 135.18
C GLY A 936 65.58 -47.53 134.72
N VAL A 937 65.46 -46.63 133.73
CA VAL A 937 64.17 -46.14 133.17
C VAL A 937 64.17 -46.20 131.63
N TRP A 938 63.03 -46.52 131.02
CA TRP A 938 62.86 -46.56 129.56
C TRP A 938 62.91 -45.15 128.96
N GLN A 939 63.63 -44.99 127.84
CA GLN A 939 63.80 -43.71 127.15
C GLN A 939 63.43 -43.83 125.67
N THR A 940 62.60 -42.91 125.15
CA THR A 940 62.25 -42.85 123.71
C THR A 940 63.42 -42.31 122.91
N VAL A 941 63.95 -43.16 122.05
CA VAL A 941 65.10 -42.90 121.18
C VAL A 941 64.66 -42.11 119.95
N CYS A 942 63.61 -42.58 119.28
CA CYS A 942 62.92 -41.89 118.19
C CYS A 942 61.45 -42.34 118.13
N SER A 943 60.60 -41.51 117.55
CA SER A 943 59.18 -41.81 117.34
C SER A 943 58.65 -41.09 116.12
N GLU A 944 57.67 -41.68 115.46
CA GLU A 944 56.98 -41.12 114.29
C GLU A 944 55.50 -41.45 114.35
N THR A 945 54.65 -40.56 113.83
CA THR A 945 53.22 -40.77 113.75
C THR A 945 52.80 -40.88 112.30
N ILE A 946 52.19 -42.01 111.92
CA ILE A 946 51.64 -42.23 110.58
C ILE A 946 50.12 -42.43 110.64
N THR A 947 49.41 -41.83 109.69
CA THR A 947 47.96 -42.01 109.54
C THR A 947 47.69 -43.08 108.49
N LEU A 948 47.05 -44.17 108.90
CA LEU A 948 46.65 -45.25 108.01
C LEU A 948 45.20 -45.05 107.56
N ALA A 949 44.92 -45.22 106.27
CA ALA A 949 43.55 -45.12 105.73
C ALA A 949 42.66 -46.31 106.13
N SER A 950 43.27 -47.46 106.42
CA SER A 950 42.63 -48.71 106.84
C SER A 950 43.54 -49.43 107.82
N GLU A 951 43.06 -50.50 108.45
CA GLU A 951 43.93 -51.43 109.18
C GLU A 951 44.98 -52.00 108.21
N ALA A 952 46.25 -52.09 108.63
CA ALA A 952 47.34 -52.59 107.81
C ALA A 952 48.37 -53.37 108.63
N ASP A 953 49.00 -54.35 108.00
CA ASP A 953 50.21 -55.00 108.51
C ASP A 953 51.37 -53.99 108.38
N VAL A 954 51.94 -53.57 109.51
CA VAL A 954 53.04 -52.59 109.55
C VAL A 954 54.32 -53.28 109.98
N VAL A 955 55.30 -53.27 109.07
CA VAL A 955 56.63 -53.80 109.34
C VAL A 955 57.47 -52.71 110.01
N LEU A 956 58.01 -53.06 111.18
CA LEU A 956 58.86 -52.20 111.98
C LEU A 956 60.29 -52.74 111.97
N GLN A 957 61.22 -51.89 111.56
CA GLN A 957 62.64 -52.23 111.56
C GLN A 957 63.42 -51.14 112.27
N ALA A 958 64.34 -51.53 113.14
CA ALA A 958 65.24 -50.60 113.80
C ALA A 958 66.64 -51.16 113.91
N SER A 959 67.60 -50.26 113.88
CA SER A 959 68.96 -50.52 114.27
C SER A 959 69.46 -49.36 115.13
N GLY A 960 70.23 -49.67 116.16
CA GLY A 960 70.85 -48.67 117.02
C GLY A 960 72.28 -49.05 117.34
N GLN A 961 73.11 -48.05 117.66
CA GLN A 961 74.44 -48.25 118.21
C GLN A 961 74.47 -47.69 119.62
N HIS A 962 74.93 -48.52 120.57
CA HIS A 962 75.06 -48.13 121.96
C HIS A 962 76.39 -48.60 122.54
N ALA A 963 76.92 -47.83 123.50
CA ALA A 963 78.19 -48.13 124.17
C ALA A 963 78.18 -47.65 125.63
N TYR A 964 78.68 -48.50 126.53
CA TYR A 964 78.95 -48.18 127.94
C TYR A 964 80.40 -47.73 128.10
N PHE A 965 80.62 -46.73 128.96
CA PHE A 965 81.97 -46.20 129.20
C PHE A 965 82.90 -47.16 129.98
N ALA A 966 82.37 -48.12 130.76
CA ALA A 966 83.16 -49.17 131.41
C ALA A 966 82.30 -50.35 131.88
N GLY A 967 82.80 -51.58 131.69
CA GLY A 967 82.18 -52.82 132.14
C GLY A 967 81.02 -53.32 131.27
N THR A 968 80.78 -54.63 131.31
CA THR A 968 79.66 -55.30 130.65
C THR A 968 78.38 -55.08 131.46
N GLN A 969 77.28 -54.63 130.82
CA GLN A 969 76.00 -54.35 131.48
C GLN A 969 74.80 -54.92 130.69
N PRO A 970 73.66 -55.22 131.35
CA PRO A 970 72.42 -55.58 130.69
C PRO A 970 71.78 -54.42 129.93
N TRP A 971 71.24 -54.71 128.74
CA TRP A 971 70.54 -53.73 127.92
C TRP A 971 69.27 -54.30 127.29
N GLN A 972 68.28 -53.43 127.05
CA GLN A 972 67.06 -53.78 126.33
C GLN A 972 66.59 -52.65 125.40
N TRP A 973 66.01 -53.02 124.25
CA TRP A 973 65.35 -52.14 123.28
C TRP A 973 63.95 -52.66 122.99
N ARG A 974 62.99 -51.76 122.77
CA ARG A 974 61.61 -52.13 122.46
C ARG A 974 60.94 -51.21 121.46
N PHE A 975 60.02 -51.77 120.70
CA PHE A 975 59.03 -51.02 119.92
C PHE A 975 57.78 -50.76 120.74
N LEU A 976 57.24 -49.56 120.60
CA LEU A 976 55.91 -49.21 121.06
C LEU A 976 55.07 -48.73 119.90
N VAL A 977 53.80 -49.13 119.90
CA VAL A 977 52.77 -48.60 119.01
C VAL A 977 51.67 -48.03 119.90
N ASN A 978 51.39 -46.74 119.75
CA ASN A 978 50.46 -45.97 120.59
C ASN A 978 50.72 -46.15 122.10
N GLY A 979 52.00 -46.27 122.48
CA GLY A 979 52.42 -46.49 123.87
C GLY A 979 52.33 -47.94 124.38
N GLY A 980 51.76 -48.88 123.61
CA GLY A 980 51.76 -50.31 123.91
C GLY A 980 53.04 -51.00 123.39
N GLN A 981 53.66 -51.86 124.20
CA GLN A 981 54.87 -52.58 123.78
C GLN A 981 54.54 -53.70 122.79
N VAL A 982 55.21 -53.70 121.64
CA VAL A 982 55.01 -54.70 120.57
C VAL A 982 56.11 -55.76 120.59
N LEU A 983 57.36 -55.33 120.68
CA LEU A 983 58.52 -56.20 120.62
C LEU A 983 59.58 -55.67 121.57
N ILE A 984 60.28 -56.56 122.25
CA ILE A 984 61.43 -56.23 123.09
C ILE A 984 62.59 -57.18 122.75
N ARG A 985 63.81 -56.65 122.77
CA ARG A 985 65.05 -57.40 122.62
C ARG A 985 66.01 -56.97 123.72
N GLY A 986 66.69 -57.92 124.35
CA GLY A 986 67.73 -57.63 125.33
C GLY A 986 68.96 -58.50 125.17
N GLY A 987 70.05 -58.08 125.80
CA GLY A 987 71.30 -58.84 125.89
C GLY A 987 71.99 -58.60 127.23
N ASP A 988 72.50 -59.68 127.83
CA ASP A 988 73.39 -59.65 128.99
C ASP A 988 74.81 -59.85 128.48
N GLY A 989 75.69 -58.83 128.50
CA GLY A 989 77.09 -59.10 128.14
C GLY A 989 77.93 -58.03 127.45
N GLY A 990 77.34 -56.98 126.86
CA GLY A 990 78.07 -56.09 125.94
C GLY A 990 78.58 -54.78 126.55
N VAL A 991 79.82 -54.39 126.24
CA VAL A 991 80.33 -53.01 126.47
C VAL A 991 79.89 -52.08 125.32
N SER A 992 79.79 -52.59 124.09
CA SER A 992 79.20 -51.91 122.94
C SER A 992 78.51 -52.94 122.06
N ASP A 993 77.33 -52.61 121.54
CA ASP A 993 76.56 -53.49 120.67
C ASP A 993 75.85 -52.68 119.56
N LEU A 994 75.26 -53.41 118.61
CA LEU A 994 74.45 -52.87 117.52
C LEU A 994 73.07 -53.56 117.50
N PRO A 995 72.16 -53.22 118.42
CA PRO A 995 70.85 -53.86 118.47
C PRO A 995 70.08 -53.61 117.18
N CYS A 996 69.75 -54.69 116.47
CA CYS A 996 68.81 -54.68 115.35
C CYS A 996 67.49 -55.35 115.76
N MET A 997 66.36 -54.81 115.31
CA MET A 997 65.04 -55.33 115.65
C MET A 997 64.17 -55.30 114.41
N ASN A 998 63.51 -56.41 114.13
CA ASN A 998 62.50 -56.51 113.09
C ASN A 998 61.24 -57.10 113.73
N GLY A 999 60.10 -56.48 113.51
CA GLY A 999 58.81 -56.94 113.97
C GLY A 999 57.72 -56.59 112.97
N ASN A 1000 56.58 -57.26 113.09
CA ASN A 1000 55.36 -56.88 112.40
C ASN A 1000 54.28 -56.59 113.44
N HIS A 1001 53.42 -55.61 113.17
CA HIS A 1001 52.27 -55.27 113.99
C HIS A 1001 51.11 -54.84 113.11
N VAL A 1002 49.91 -55.36 113.38
CA VAL A 1002 48.70 -54.87 112.71
C VAL A 1002 48.26 -53.59 113.41
N SER A 1003 48.21 -52.50 112.66
CA SER A 1003 47.78 -51.20 113.19
C SER A 1003 46.44 -50.80 112.60
N SER A 1004 45.52 -50.35 113.44
CA SER A 1004 44.19 -49.92 113.02
C SER A 1004 44.24 -48.68 112.12
N ALA A 1005 43.17 -48.45 111.34
CA ALA A 1005 42.97 -47.20 110.62
C ALA A 1005 43.07 -45.99 111.57
N GLY A 1006 43.61 -44.87 111.09
CA GLY A 1006 43.82 -43.65 111.87
C GLY A 1006 45.29 -43.36 112.21
N SER A 1007 45.49 -42.38 113.08
CA SER A 1007 46.82 -41.90 113.47
C SER A 1007 47.45 -42.85 114.49
N ASN A 1008 48.58 -43.46 114.11
CA ASN A 1008 49.31 -44.41 114.94
C ASN A 1008 50.74 -43.91 115.16
N THR A 1009 51.17 -43.85 116.41
CA THR A 1009 52.51 -43.41 116.80
C THR A 1009 53.39 -44.60 117.12
N TYR A 1010 54.49 -44.74 116.40
CA TYR A 1010 55.48 -45.79 116.55
C TYR A 1010 56.72 -45.21 117.20
N ALA A 1011 57.20 -45.82 118.27
CA ALA A 1011 58.35 -45.35 119.01
C ALA A 1011 59.34 -46.48 119.27
N LEU A 1012 60.62 -46.16 119.19
CA LEU A 1012 61.71 -47.02 119.62
C LEU A 1012 62.20 -46.52 120.98
N GLN A 1013 62.22 -47.41 121.96
CA GLN A 1013 62.73 -47.12 123.30
C GLN A 1013 63.90 -48.03 123.67
N CYS A 1014 64.77 -47.55 124.56
CA CYS A 1014 65.82 -48.34 125.18
C CYS A 1014 65.79 -48.22 126.71
N TRP A 1015 66.22 -49.27 127.40
CA TRP A 1015 66.37 -49.36 128.86
C TRP A 1015 67.69 -50.04 129.21
N MET A 1016 68.39 -49.50 130.19
CA MET A 1016 69.69 -50.00 130.64
C MET A 1016 69.82 -49.80 132.17
N THR A 1017 70.79 -50.46 132.80
CA THR A 1017 70.86 -50.54 134.27
C THR A 1017 71.59 -49.36 134.92
N ASN A 1018 72.50 -48.66 134.22
CA ASN A 1018 73.35 -47.62 134.81
C ASN A 1018 73.51 -46.40 133.90
N GLY A 1019 73.53 -45.19 134.48
CA GLY A 1019 73.48 -43.90 133.77
C GLY A 1019 74.74 -43.48 132.98
N ASN A 1020 75.63 -44.43 132.65
CA ASN A 1020 76.89 -44.17 131.92
C ASN A 1020 76.84 -44.77 130.50
N LEU A 1021 75.74 -44.54 129.78
CA LEU A 1021 75.51 -44.99 128.40
C LEU A 1021 75.65 -43.84 127.40
N GLN A 1022 76.23 -44.12 126.23
CA GLN A 1022 76.18 -43.27 125.05
C GLN A 1022 75.43 -43.96 123.89
N LEU A 1023 74.39 -43.30 123.37
CA LEU A 1023 73.70 -43.66 122.13
C LEU A 1023 74.20 -42.74 121.01
N THR A 1024 74.84 -43.29 119.98
CA THR A 1024 75.40 -42.50 118.86
C THR A 1024 74.44 -42.38 117.69
N SER A 1025 73.67 -43.44 117.40
CA SER A 1025 72.67 -43.43 116.33
C SER A 1025 71.61 -44.48 116.58
N ALA A 1026 70.37 -44.18 116.17
CA ALA A 1026 69.35 -45.19 116.01
C ALA A 1026 68.36 -44.76 114.93
N ASN A 1027 67.81 -45.72 114.21
CA ASN A 1027 66.76 -45.51 113.24
C ASN A 1027 65.55 -46.41 113.51
N LEU A 1028 64.40 -45.93 113.08
CA LEU A 1028 63.12 -46.63 113.04
C LEU A 1028 62.55 -46.44 111.63
N ILE A 1029 62.37 -47.55 110.92
CA ILE A 1029 61.70 -47.64 109.63
C ILE A 1029 60.31 -48.20 109.89
N ILE A 1030 59.32 -47.55 109.28
CA ILE A 1030 57.92 -47.94 109.36
C ILE A 1030 57.41 -48.11 107.93
N ASP A 1031 57.06 -49.34 107.59
CA ASP A 1031 56.60 -49.72 106.25
C ASP A 1031 55.18 -50.30 106.34
N PRO A 1032 54.15 -49.54 105.95
CA PRO A 1032 52.80 -50.05 105.89
C PRO A 1032 52.65 -50.94 104.64
N ALA A 1033 52.63 -52.26 104.84
CA ALA A 1033 52.23 -53.18 103.80
C ALA A 1033 50.69 -53.22 103.78
N TYR A 1034 50.09 -52.49 102.84
CA TYR A 1034 48.65 -52.63 102.58
C TYR A 1034 48.39 -54.06 102.09
N LYS A 1035 47.56 -54.80 102.84
CA LYS A 1035 46.86 -55.97 102.31
C LYS A 1035 45.53 -55.54 101.70
#